data_AF-A0A967BMX1-F1
#
_entry.id   AF-A0A967BMX1-F1
#
_cell.length_a   1.000
_cell.length_b   1.000
_cell.length_c   1.000
_cell.angle_alpha   90.00
_cell.angle_beta   90.00
_cell.angle_gamma   90.00
#
_symmetry.space_group_name_H-M   'P 1'
#
loop_
_entity.id
_entity.type
_entity.pdbx_description
1 polymer ?
#
loop_
_entity_poly.entity_id
_entity_poly.type
_entity_poly.pdbx_seq_one_letter_code
_entity_poly.pdbx_strand_id
1 'polypeptide(L)'
;RVDLNEIATIMYTSGTTGEPKGITFSQKNFIVKRFARALALPEIGPNDSFLCYLPLYHTFGRYFELQGSIFWGASYAFAQDSSYHTLRKNFLTVKPTVFISVPRRWTQLYETIQSTLTDHADDDALKRKAIKKVTGGHLKWGLSAAGYLDPDIFQFFQSNEVNLLSGYGMTEATGGITMTLPNDYVIDSVGNALPGIELRLSEEGELLLKGPYISEYYYDDPLVSTFQDGWFHTGDIFTEENSHYFIQDRKKEIYKNATGETITPQKIENMLQEFDAIESAFLVGDRMDFNTVLIYPNSEYLDAHFPERNPDNIRSSIGALIQSINGFLSRYERIVNFAIIPRNFTIENDELTQKGTYKRKNILDRWSDIIQPMYSATQTELDSNGKRISFPNWFLKKLKISPQDICWSGRYLKIMSLNIRCKCTWHNDSLCLGDFTYKVDCDNLNIEHILLDPRLWVGNQQLVEFSGNIVFQLIHFKKSNIITVSDRTNTTSNQQPFAADSIPSLRTLHTGTLFLEEQNLSGLDLFNELFENGDIEIRKICIDVLVSMIQDRDLRFSQKIFNFLIPYLDGTVFLINLKMLFNKLRKAKKLKTWDIDKSKLKDIHVKEILLELVSIRKQNKIDDSAYQYLEMLFQLSANIIQTHPKYFSFIRHELTNWVLHSSYGELIKSAESSLNLLNSHLKRLIPKRETDMQEWKQLIQFEKSIEIDKQTYLINLFQKQSIIFETIFILSGGRHINLDEIENEGIWISQLYKEDDYIKYRVLLTLQDGVAFNFIISHLLNFNKKEMKNLSHWQISMSSGIDNSNLTNNFIACLPDQRTIISEYDHGSDIYWYLKSREDEINNKKLRDRWDMRWLHFGWSSLQGYIDYLMKTDFNYALKNPSIKNVIVSQFDNATHVRIKQSFKTEKVNTFLESLIKLYENIIISTENQFQGLNHVLKWEVVFTCILQTAGTTYGLLILEKIKRELKNNEIYGLNTKIIQEYTEDVTAYGYLPKPVVFAALRFQRWMDLNKHATIQAQGEILQELYKDYKLHELYEQYPAIRFRFYLLTCFLDHESDVAKELLRLSSRLSNSTIENEELETRIHVLIN
;
A
#
# COMPACT_ATOMS: atom_id res chain seq x y z
N ARG A 1 8.96 -34.87 24.09
CA ARG A 1 8.51 -34.12 25.31
C ARG A 1 8.49 -32.66 24.90
N VAL A 2 7.37 -31.95 25.13
CA VAL A 2 7.23 -30.53 24.77
C VAL A 2 7.89 -29.69 25.87
N ASP A 3 8.70 -28.69 25.49
CA ASP A 3 9.28 -27.74 26.45
C ASP A 3 8.21 -26.72 26.88
N LEU A 4 8.10 -26.47 28.19
CA LEU A 4 7.09 -25.56 28.73
C LEU A 4 7.35 -24.09 28.34
N ASN A 5 8.58 -23.74 28.01
CA ASN A 5 8.95 -22.38 27.59
C ASN A 5 8.91 -22.19 26.07
N GLU A 6 8.67 -23.26 25.29
CA GLU A 6 8.55 -23.15 23.83
C GLU A 6 7.27 -22.39 23.45
N ILE A 7 7.37 -21.58 22.38
CA ILE A 7 6.25 -20.82 21.84
C ILE A 7 5.16 -21.79 21.37
N ALA A 8 3.98 -21.67 21.96
CA ALA A 8 2.82 -22.49 21.67
C ALA A 8 1.89 -21.85 20.62
N THR A 9 1.79 -20.52 20.59
CA THR A 9 0.96 -19.78 19.62
C THR A 9 1.35 -18.30 19.61
N ILE A 10 0.99 -17.63 18.52
CA ILE A 10 1.14 -16.19 18.35
C ILE A 10 -0.26 -15.57 18.21
N MET A 11 -0.48 -14.38 18.75
CA MET A 11 -1.68 -13.57 18.49
C MET A 11 -1.31 -12.17 18.05
N TYR A 12 -1.90 -11.73 16.93
CA TYR A 12 -1.69 -10.39 16.44
C TYR A 12 -2.63 -9.40 17.13
N THR A 13 -2.07 -8.29 17.59
CA THR A 13 -2.81 -7.14 18.12
C THR A 13 -2.51 -5.90 17.29
N SER A 14 -3.54 -5.16 16.91
CA SER A 14 -3.39 -3.82 16.35
C SER A 14 -3.18 -2.84 17.51
N GLY A 15 -1.92 -2.56 17.84
CA GLY A 15 -1.60 -1.48 18.76
C GLY A 15 -1.94 -0.11 18.16
N THR A 16 -1.75 0.96 18.94
CA THR A 16 -1.99 2.36 18.52
C THR A 16 -1.11 2.84 17.34
N THR A 17 -0.23 1.99 16.83
CA THR A 17 0.72 2.26 15.75
C THR A 17 0.24 1.78 14.37
N GLY A 18 -0.94 1.14 14.27
CA GLY A 18 -1.53 0.72 12.99
C GLY A 18 -0.99 -0.59 12.41
N GLU A 19 0.29 -0.92 12.62
CA GLU A 19 0.88 -2.21 12.22
C GLU A 19 0.58 -3.34 13.23
N PRO A 20 0.11 -4.53 12.79
CA PRO A 20 -0.18 -5.65 13.68
C PRO A 20 1.10 -6.24 14.31
N LYS A 21 1.16 -6.30 15.64
CA LYS A 21 2.27 -6.94 16.39
C LYS A 21 1.88 -8.34 16.85
N GLY A 22 2.70 -9.35 16.56
CA GLY A 22 2.46 -10.74 16.96
C GLY A 22 3.00 -11.03 18.35
N ILE A 23 2.15 -11.18 19.36
CA ILE A 23 2.53 -11.53 20.74
C ILE A 23 2.67 -13.05 20.85
N THR A 24 3.80 -13.52 21.38
CA THR A 24 4.08 -14.95 21.55
C THR A 24 3.61 -15.44 22.92
N PHE A 25 3.06 -16.66 22.98
CA PHE A 25 2.70 -17.28 24.25
C PHE A 25 3.31 -18.67 24.33
N SER A 26 4.00 -18.94 25.43
CA SER A 26 4.54 -20.27 25.76
C SER A 26 3.46 -21.18 26.35
N GLN A 27 3.74 -22.48 26.41
CA GLN A 27 2.88 -23.45 27.11
C GLN A 27 2.69 -23.05 28.59
N LYS A 28 3.76 -22.60 29.25
CA LYS A 28 3.77 -22.13 30.64
C LYS A 28 2.80 -20.97 30.85
N ASN A 29 2.77 -19.98 29.95
CA ASN A 29 1.87 -18.83 30.10
C ASN A 29 0.40 -19.29 30.19
N PHE A 30 -0.02 -20.23 29.34
CA PHE A 30 -1.39 -20.74 29.37
C PHE A 30 -1.71 -21.57 30.59
N ILE A 31 -0.83 -22.52 30.92
CA ILE A 31 -1.05 -23.44 32.05
C ILE A 31 -1.20 -22.63 33.33
N VAL A 32 -0.27 -21.72 33.63
CA VAL A 32 -0.36 -20.91 34.85
C VAL A 32 -1.60 -20.02 34.82
N LYS A 33 -1.95 -19.43 33.67
CA LYS A 33 -3.18 -18.62 33.55
C LYS A 33 -4.46 -19.43 33.77
N ARG A 34 -4.51 -20.71 33.39
CA ARG A 34 -5.65 -21.58 33.66
C ARG A 34 -5.86 -21.78 35.16
N PHE A 35 -4.81 -22.17 35.87
CA PHE A 35 -4.87 -22.36 37.32
C PHE A 35 -5.21 -21.06 38.04
N ALA A 36 -4.64 -19.93 37.63
CA ALA A 36 -4.97 -18.61 38.18
C ALA A 36 -6.47 -18.29 38.11
N ARG A 37 -7.10 -18.51 36.95
CA ARG A 37 -8.53 -18.24 36.76
C ARG A 37 -9.40 -19.24 37.51
N ALA A 38 -9.02 -20.51 37.56
CA ALA A 38 -9.76 -21.52 38.30
C ALA A 38 -9.71 -21.28 39.82
N LEU A 39 -8.60 -20.75 40.34
CA LEU A 39 -8.50 -20.33 41.74
C LEU A 39 -9.37 -19.10 42.04
N ALA A 40 -9.51 -18.18 41.09
CA ALA A 40 -10.38 -17.00 41.23
C ALA A 40 -11.87 -17.33 41.06
N LEU A 41 -12.20 -18.36 40.28
CA LEU A 41 -13.56 -18.82 39.98
C LEU A 41 -13.70 -20.33 40.26
N PRO A 42 -13.59 -20.75 41.54
CA PRO A 42 -13.59 -22.17 41.90
C PRO A 42 -14.96 -22.84 41.73
N GLU A 43 -16.03 -22.04 41.61
CA GLU A 43 -17.41 -22.52 41.51
C GLU A 43 -17.85 -22.87 40.08
N ILE A 44 -17.09 -22.47 39.06
CA ILE A 44 -17.37 -22.86 37.67
C ILE A 44 -16.86 -24.28 37.44
N GLY A 45 -17.69 -25.15 36.86
CA GLY A 45 -17.34 -26.54 36.64
C GLY A 45 -18.11 -27.24 35.52
N PRO A 46 -18.12 -28.58 35.49
CA PRO A 46 -18.69 -29.35 34.39
C PRO A 46 -20.20 -29.19 34.16
N ASN A 47 -20.91 -28.66 35.16
CA ASN A 47 -22.34 -28.39 35.09
C ASN A 47 -22.66 -27.01 34.48
N ASP A 48 -21.64 -26.23 34.13
CA ASP A 48 -21.81 -24.91 33.55
C ASP A 48 -21.80 -24.95 32.02
N SER A 49 -22.46 -23.96 31.42
CA SER A 49 -22.52 -23.79 29.98
C SER A 49 -22.34 -22.32 29.61
N PHE A 50 -21.39 -22.06 28.73
CA PHE A 50 -21.04 -20.74 28.23
C PHE A 50 -21.79 -20.48 26.92
N LEU A 51 -22.34 -19.27 26.76
CA LEU A 51 -22.79 -18.77 25.47
C LEU A 51 -21.73 -17.84 24.89
N CYS A 52 -21.08 -18.27 23.82
CA CYS A 52 -19.83 -17.68 23.33
C CYS A 52 -20.00 -17.10 21.94
N TYR A 53 -19.74 -15.82 21.78
CA TYR A 53 -19.80 -15.11 20.49
C TYR A 53 -18.53 -14.28 20.22
N LEU A 54 -17.57 -14.27 21.17
CA LEU A 54 -16.36 -13.48 21.03
C LEU A 54 -15.41 -14.12 20.00
N PRO A 55 -14.70 -13.33 19.19
CA PRO A 55 -13.81 -13.88 18.18
C PRO A 55 -12.64 -14.66 18.80
N LEU A 56 -12.31 -15.81 18.21
CA LEU A 56 -11.18 -16.65 18.64
C LEU A 56 -9.81 -16.09 18.26
N TYR A 57 -9.75 -15.00 17.48
CA TYR A 57 -8.50 -14.25 17.30
C TYR A 57 -8.27 -13.22 18.41
N HIS A 58 -9.17 -13.09 19.39
CA HIS A 58 -9.03 -12.22 20.55
C HIS A 58 -8.82 -13.06 21.84
N THR A 59 -7.98 -12.59 22.76
CA THR A 59 -7.62 -13.34 23.99
C THR A 59 -8.83 -13.65 24.87
N PHE A 60 -9.83 -12.76 24.85
CA PHE A 60 -11.07 -12.92 25.60
C PHE A 60 -11.89 -14.12 25.13
N GLY A 61 -12.14 -14.28 23.82
CA GLY A 61 -12.84 -15.45 23.27
C GLY A 61 -12.00 -16.72 23.31
N ARG A 62 -10.75 -16.66 22.83
CA ARG A 62 -9.90 -17.87 22.71
C ARG A 62 -9.45 -18.42 24.03
N TYR A 63 -8.94 -17.56 24.92
CA TYR A 63 -8.32 -18.01 26.16
C TYR A 63 -9.27 -17.92 27.33
N PHE A 64 -10.12 -16.91 27.46
CA PHE A 64 -11.05 -16.90 28.58
C PHE A 64 -12.21 -17.88 28.35
N GLU A 65 -12.98 -17.71 27.29
CA GLU A 65 -14.16 -18.55 27.05
C GLU A 65 -13.78 -19.98 26.63
N LEU A 66 -13.10 -20.15 25.49
CA LEU A 66 -12.90 -21.47 24.89
C LEU A 66 -11.99 -22.36 25.73
N GLN A 67 -10.76 -21.92 26.00
CA GLN A 67 -9.87 -22.71 26.85
C GLN A 67 -10.35 -22.76 28.31
N GLY A 68 -11.07 -21.75 28.80
CA GLY A 68 -11.63 -21.78 30.15
C GLY A 68 -12.67 -22.87 30.29
N SER A 69 -13.70 -22.86 29.44
CA SER A 69 -14.76 -23.88 29.46
C SER A 69 -14.19 -25.30 29.37
N ILE A 70 -13.24 -25.54 28.47
CA ILE A 70 -12.55 -26.84 28.37
C ILE A 70 -11.83 -27.19 29.68
N PHE A 71 -11.13 -26.25 30.31
CA PHE A 71 -10.41 -26.48 31.56
C PHE A 71 -11.34 -26.77 32.75
N TRP A 72 -12.45 -26.04 32.87
CA TRP A 72 -13.48 -26.27 33.90
C TRP A 72 -14.36 -27.50 33.60
N GLY A 73 -14.21 -28.13 32.42
CA GLY A 73 -15.08 -29.21 31.95
C GLY A 73 -16.49 -28.74 31.55
N ALA A 74 -16.70 -27.43 31.44
CA ALA A 74 -17.97 -26.79 31.11
C ALA A 74 -18.28 -26.89 29.60
N SER A 75 -19.55 -26.69 29.24
CA SER A 75 -19.98 -26.68 27.84
C SER A 75 -19.67 -25.33 27.16
N TYR A 76 -19.15 -25.37 25.94
CA TYR A 76 -18.92 -24.19 25.10
C TYR A 76 -19.94 -24.14 23.95
N ALA A 77 -20.93 -23.26 24.03
CA ALA A 77 -21.95 -23.11 22.99
C ALA A 77 -21.64 -21.92 22.08
N PHE A 78 -21.37 -22.18 20.80
CA PHE A 78 -21.17 -21.14 19.80
C PHE A 78 -22.50 -20.42 19.52
N ALA A 79 -22.49 -19.10 19.65
CA ALA A 79 -23.53 -18.26 19.07
C ALA A 79 -23.44 -18.34 17.54
N GLN A 80 -24.60 -18.25 16.88
CA GLN A 80 -24.69 -18.39 15.42
C GLN A 80 -24.05 -17.20 14.69
N ASP A 81 -24.19 -15.99 15.24
CA ASP A 81 -23.52 -14.78 14.77
C ASP A 81 -23.35 -13.78 15.93
N SER A 82 -22.69 -12.65 15.68
CA SER A 82 -22.39 -11.63 16.69
C SER A 82 -23.52 -10.60 16.89
N SER A 83 -24.66 -10.71 16.22
CA SER A 83 -25.77 -9.78 16.36
C SER A 83 -26.50 -9.96 17.70
N TYR A 84 -27.03 -8.86 18.25
CA TYR A 84 -27.75 -8.91 19.53
C TYR A 84 -29.03 -9.75 19.42
N HIS A 85 -29.71 -9.67 18.27
CA HIS A 85 -30.94 -10.40 18.02
C HIS A 85 -30.74 -11.92 18.02
N THR A 86 -29.69 -12.41 17.35
CA THR A 86 -29.32 -13.83 17.36
C THR A 86 -28.87 -14.26 18.75
N LEU A 87 -28.07 -13.44 19.44
CA LEU A 87 -27.63 -13.70 20.80
C LEU A 87 -28.82 -13.88 21.77
N ARG A 88 -29.84 -13.02 21.67
CA ARG A 88 -31.09 -13.13 22.46
C ARG A 88 -31.83 -14.45 22.20
N LYS A 89 -31.89 -14.91 20.95
CA LYS A 89 -32.49 -16.22 20.61
C LYS A 89 -31.64 -17.37 21.17
N ASN A 90 -30.32 -17.26 21.10
CA ASN A 90 -29.41 -18.28 21.63
C ASN A 90 -29.47 -18.36 23.16
N PHE A 91 -29.67 -17.25 23.89
CA PHE A 91 -29.92 -17.30 25.35
C PHE A 91 -31.10 -18.20 25.71
N LEU A 92 -32.21 -18.10 24.97
CA LEU A 92 -33.40 -18.92 25.24
C LEU A 92 -33.22 -20.41 24.87
N THR A 93 -32.33 -20.68 23.92
CA THR A 93 -32.07 -22.03 23.39
C THR A 93 -31.01 -22.76 24.21
N VAL A 94 -29.87 -22.09 24.44
CA VAL A 94 -28.70 -22.61 25.16
C VAL A 94 -28.92 -22.56 26.67
N LYS A 95 -29.66 -21.55 27.16
CA LYS A 95 -29.88 -21.29 28.59
C LYS A 95 -28.55 -21.30 29.38
N PRO A 96 -27.59 -20.45 29.00
CA PRO A 96 -26.25 -20.49 29.56
C PRO A 96 -26.25 -20.18 31.07
N THR A 97 -25.30 -20.75 31.80
CA THR A 97 -25.01 -20.39 33.19
C THR A 97 -23.92 -19.34 33.30
N VAL A 98 -23.06 -19.23 32.28
CA VAL A 98 -21.96 -18.27 32.19
C VAL A 98 -22.11 -17.43 30.93
N PHE A 99 -22.03 -16.11 31.08
CA PHE A 99 -21.95 -15.18 29.96
C PHE A 99 -20.79 -14.23 30.15
N ILE A 100 -19.89 -14.15 29.19
CA ILE A 100 -18.74 -13.24 29.23
C ILE A 100 -18.88 -12.30 28.05
N SER A 101 -18.71 -11.02 28.31
CA SER A 101 -19.03 -10.04 27.28
C SER A 101 -18.37 -8.69 27.50
N VAL A 102 -18.59 -7.83 26.51
CA VAL A 102 -18.19 -6.44 26.54
C VAL A 102 -19.33 -5.57 27.10
N PRO A 103 -19.05 -4.36 27.64
CA PRO A 103 -20.06 -3.51 28.26
C PRO A 103 -21.34 -3.33 27.45
N ARG A 104 -21.21 -3.03 26.14
CA ARG A 104 -22.37 -2.87 25.23
C ARG A 104 -23.41 -3.97 25.39
N ARG A 105 -22.98 -5.23 25.47
CA ARG A 105 -23.93 -6.36 25.50
C ARG A 105 -24.61 -6.49 26.83
N TRP A 106 -23.91 -6.16 27.92
CA TRP A 106 -24.51 -6.05 29.24
C TRP A 106 -25.52 -4.89 29.30
N THR A 107 -25.19 -3.73 28.73
CA THR A 107 -26.14 -2.59 28.60
C THR A 107 -27.36 -2.97 27.78
N GLN A 108 -27.19 -3.57 26.59
CA GLN A 108 -28.30 -4.02 25.76
C GLN A 108 -29.18 -5.08 26.46
N LEU A 109 -28.54 -5.99 27.20
CA LEU A 109 -29.25 -7.00 27.99
C LEU A 109 -30.05 -6.36 29.11
N TYR A 110 -29.45 -5.42 29.83
CA TYR A 110 -30.09 -4.61 30.87
C TYR A 110 -31.30 -3.84 30.32
N GLU A 111 -31.14 -3.07 29.23
CA GLU A 111 -32.25 -2.34 28.56
C GLU A 111 -33.39 -3.28 28.12
N THR A 112 -33.04 -4.46 27.60
CA THR A 112 -34.03 -5.47 27.20
C THR A 112 -34.79 -6.04 28.40
N ILE A 113 -34.12 -6.18 29.55
CA ILE A 113 -34.76 -6.60 30.80
C ILE A 113 -35.64 -5.46 31.34
N GLN A 114 -35.14 -4.22 31.36
CA GLN A 114 -35.89 -3.05 31.82
C GLN A 114 -37.16 -2.82 31.01
N SER A 115 -37.09 -2.91 29.68
CA SER A 115 -38.29 -2.81 28.80
C SER A 115 -39.31 -3.93 28.99
N THR A 116 -38.95 -5.04 29.66
CA THR A 116 -39.91 -6.08 30.06
C THR A 116 -40.51 -5.88 31.44
N LEU A 117 -40.02 -4.89 32.20
CA LEU A 117 -40.59 -4.43 33.47
C LEU A 117 -41.60 -3.29 33.18
N THR A 118 -42.73 -3.27 33.87
CA THR A 118 -43.72 -2.17 33.79
C THR A 118 -43.37 -1.07 34.79
N ASP A 119 -43.73 0.19 34.49
CA ASP A 119 -43.26 1.48 35.08
C ASP A 119 -43.21 1.65 36.62
N HIS A 120 -43.55 0.65 37.44
CA HIS A 120 -43.51 0.73 38.91
C HIS A 120 -43.00 -0.54 39.62
N ALA A 121 -42.19 -1.38 38.95
CA ALA A 121 -41.71 -2.62 39.56
C ALA A 121 -40.37 -2.45 40.31
N ASP A 122 -40.43 -1.95 41.55
CA ASP A 122 -39.26 -1.98 42.45
C ASP A 122 -39.07 -3.34 43.17
N ASP A 123 -39.90 -4.34 42.82
CA ASP A 123 -39.85 -5.70 43.36
C ASP A 123 -38.76 -6.55 42.68
N ASP A 124 -37.75 -6.93 43.45
CA ASP A 124 -36.66 -7.82 43.01
C ASP A 124 -37.16 -9.17 42.47
N ALA A 125 -38.33 -9.67 42.90
CA ALA A 125 -38.92 -10.88 42.34
C ALA A 125 -39.35 -10.70 40.87
N LEU A 126 -39.84 -9.51 40.51
CA LEU A 126 -40.19 -9.17 39.13
C LEU A 126 -38.93 -8.96 38.27
N LYS A 127 -37.92 -8.28 38.81
CA LYS A 127 -36.60 -8.10 38.18
C LYS A 127 -35.94 -9.46 37.89
N ARG A 128 -35.90 -10.38 38.86
CA ARG A 128 -35.43 -11.78 38.68
C ARG A 128 -36.24 -12.52 37.62
N LYS A 129 -37.57 -12.36 37.59
CA LYS A 129 -38.43 -13.02 36.58
C LYS A 129 -38.14 -12.49 35.17
N ALA A 130 -37.91 -11.19 35.02
CA ALA A 130 -37.55 -10.57 33.76
C ALA A 130 -36.17 -11.05 33.27
N ILE A 131 -35.16 -11.08 34.16
CA ILE A 131 -33.83 -11.66 33.85
C ILE A 131 -33.98 -13.09 33.35
N LYS A 132 -34.70 -13.96 34.09
CA LYS A 132 -34.90 -15.37 33.71
C LYS A 132 -35.60 -15.50 32.35
N LYS A 133 -36.57 -14.63 32.06
CA LYS A 133 -37.30 -14.61 30.79
C LYS A 133 -36.39 -14.23 29.61
N VAL A 134 -35.43 -13.32 29.81
CA VAL A 134 -34.54 -12.84 28.75
C VAL A 134 -33.33 -13.77 28.55
N THR A 135 -32.74 -14.29 29.63
CA THR A 135 -31.49 -15.07 29.60
C THR A 135 -31.70 -16.58 29.48
N GLY A 136 -32.95 -17.04 29.47
CA GLY A 136 -33.27 -18.47 29.43
C GLY A 136 -33.27 -19.16 30.81
N GLY A 137 -32.98 -18.42 31.89
CA GLY A 137 -33.33 -18.80 33.26
C GLY A 137 -32.22 -19.37 34.12
N HIS A 138 -31.05 -19.67 33.55
CA HIS A 138 -29.94 -20.32 34.26
C HIS A 138 -28.69 -19.45 34.44
N LEU A 139 -28.69 -18.21 33.96
CA LEU A 139 -27.53 -17.32 34.06
C LEU A 139 -27.18 -17.09 35.54
N LYS A 140 -25.94 -17.39 35.90
CA LYS A 140 -25.40 -17.24 37.27
C LYS A 140 -24.16 -16.34 37.29
N TRP A 141 -23.32 -16.46 36.26
CA TRP A 141 -22.02 -15.79 36.19
C TRP A 141 -21.95 -14.85 35.00
N GLY A 142 -21.46 -13.64 35.27
CA GLY A 142 -21.18 -12.63 34.28
C GLY A 142 -19.75 -12.11 34.39
N LEU A 143 -19.11 -11.76 33.28
CA LEU A 143 -17.92 -10.90 33.30
C LEU A 143 -18.08 -9.79 32.26
N SER A 144 -17.82 -8.56 32.68
CA SER A 144 -17.69 -7.39 31.81
C SER A 144 -16.25 -6.88 31.84
N ALA A 145 -15.63 -6.77 30.66
CA ALA A 145 -14.30 -6.19 30.52
C ALA A 145 -14.11 -5.53 29.14
N ALA A 146 -12.90 -4.98 28.92
CA ALA A 146 -12.52 -4.29 27.68
C ALA A 146 -13.34 -3.01 27.40
N GLY A 147 -13.78 -2.32 28.45
CA GLY A 147 -14.45 -1.01 28.40
C GLY A 147 -15.18 -0.70 29.73
N TYR A 148 -15.67 0.53 29.87
CA TYR A 148 -16.48 0.96 31.01
C TYR A 148 -17.90 0.39 30.94
N LEU A 149 -18.42 -0.08 32.08
CA LEU A 149 -19.81 -0.46 32.29
C LEU A 149 -20.29 0.24 33.55
N ASP A 150 -21.48 0.84 33.48
CA ASP A 150 -22.10 1.57 34.58
C ASP A 150 -22.21 0.70 35.85
N PRO A 151 -21.75 1.19 37.02
CA PRO A 151 -21.91 0.53 38.31
C PRO A 151 -23.34 0.07 38.61
N ASP A 152 -24.36 0.81 38.17
CA ASP A 152 -25.76 0.47 38.39
C ASP A 152 -26.13 -0.85 37.69
N ILE A 153 -25.51 -1.15 36.55
CA ILE A 153 -25.73 -2.41 35.84
C ILE A 153 -25.09 -3.57 36.61
N PHE A 154 -23.89 -3.38 37.16
CA PHE A 154 -23.26 -4.38 38.03
C PHE A 154 -24.15 -4.68 39.25
N GLN A 155 -24.58 -3.63 39.94
CA GLN A 155 -25.44 -3.74 41.12
C GLN A 155 -26.79 -4.36 40.79
N PHE A 156 -27.38 -4.02 39.64
CA PHE A 156 -28.66 -4.59 39.20
C PHE A 156 -28.57 -6.11 39.04
N PHE A 157 -27.56 -6.62 38.33
CA PHE A 157 -27.42 -8.06 38.13
C PHE A 157 -27.06 -8.79 39.43
N GLN A 158 -26.14 -8.24 40.24
CA GLN A 158 -25.72 -8.83 41.51
C GLN A 158 -26.86 -8.90 42.53
N SER A 159 -27.66 -7.84 42.66
CA SER A 159 -28.85 -7.81 43.53
C SER A 159 -29.94 -8.79 43.08
N ASN A 160 -29.85 -9.30 41.84
CA ASN A 160 -30.81 -10.22 41.23
C ASN A 160 -30.23 -11.61 40.90
N GLU A 161 -29.32 -12.11 41.75
CA GLU A 161 -28.76 -13.47 41.72
C GLU A 161 -27.83 -13.78 40.52
N VAL A 162 -27.33 -12.76 39.83
CA VAL A 162 -26.32 -12.91 38.77
C VAL A 162 -25.02 -12.23 39.19
N ASN A 163 -23.99 -13.01 39.45
CA ASN A 163 -22.66 -12.52 39.80
C ASN A 163 -21.96 -11.93 38.58
N LEU A 164 -22.29 -10.70 38.22
CA LEU A 164 -21.63 -9.94 37.17
C LEU A 164 -20.35 -9.31 37.72
N LEU A 165 -19.20 -9.77 37.22
CA LEU A 165 -17.86 -9.37 37.66
C LEU A 165 -17.27 -8.31 36.73
N SER A 166 -16.47 -7.41 37.29
CA SER A 166 -15.65 -6.44 36.56
C SER A 166 -14.21 -6.94 36.46
N GLY A 167 -13.51 -6.62 35.38
CA GLY A 167 -12.11 -7.02 35.24
C GLY A 167 -11.35 -6.22 34.19
N TYR A 168 -10.04 -6.14 34.39
CA TYR A 168 -9.10 -5.51 33.46
C TYR A 168 -8.11 -6.53 32.93
N GLY A 169 -7.65 -6.35 31.68
CA GLY A 169 -6.69 -7.25 31.05
C GLY A 169 -6.21 -6.76 29.70
N MET A 170 -5.10 -7.34 29.24
CA MET A 170 -4.46 -7.02 27.95
C MET A 170 -3.87 -8.27 27.30
N THR A 171 -3.56 -8.20 26.00
CA THR A 171 -3.06 -9.37 25.26
C THR A 171 -1.71 -9.84 25.79
N GLU A 172 -0.82 -8.89 26.11
CA GLU A 172 0.54 -9.07 26.61
C GLU A 172 0.59 -9.84 27.95
N ALA A 173 -0.49 -9.81 28.74
CA ALA A 173 -0.64 -10.53 30.02
C ALA A 173 -1.57 -11.75 29.92
N THR A 174 -1.74 -12.32 28.72
CA THR A 174 -2.62 -13.48 28.45
C THR A 174 -4.09 -13.18 28.81
N GLY A 175 -4.53 -11.93 28.64
CA GLY A 175 -5.87 -11.44 28.95
C GLY A 175 -5.97 -10.87 30.37
N GLY A 176 -6.98 -11.28 31.14
CA GLY A 176 -7.30 -10.71 32.46
C GLY A 176 -6.10 -10.60 33.40
N ILE A 177 -5.96 -9.48 34.10
CA ILE A 177 -4.92 -9.13 35.07
C ILE A 177 -5.57 -8.97 36.45
N THR A 178 -6.64 -8.19 36.52
CA THR A 178 -7.47 -8.01 37.71
C THR A 178 -8.88 -8.51 37.44
N MET A 179 -9.60 -8.86 38.51
CA MET A 179 -11.00 -9.23 38.46
C MET A 179 -11.63 -9.05 39.84
N THR A 180 -12.87 -8.58 39.90
CA THR A 180 -13.63 -8.52 41.16
C THR A 180 -13.97 -9.93 41.59
N LEU A 181 -13.71 -10.26 42.85
CA LEU A 181 -14.12 -11.54 43.40
C LEU A 181 -15.65 -11.59 43.56
N PRO A 182 -16.26 -12.80 43.57
CA PRO A 182 -17.69 -12.92 43.84
C PRO A 182 -18.06 -12.25 45.16
N ASN A 183 -19.08 -11.38 45.13
CA ASN A 183 -19.56 -10.58 46.28
C ASN A 183 -18.59 -9.51 46.82
N ASP A 184 -17.51 -9.18 46.10
CA ASP A 184 -16.52 -8.17 46.49
C ASP A 184 -16.42 -7.07 45.41
N TYR A 185 -17.59 -6.61 44.93
CA TYR A 185 -17.62 -5.53 43.94
C TYR A 185 -17.54 -4.18 44.64
N VAL A 186 -16.53 -3.40 44.26
CA VAL A 186 -16.39 -1.99 44.63
C VAL A 186 -16.75 -1.14 43.41
N ILE A 187 -17.57 -0.11 43.62
CA ILE A 187 -18.02 0.83 42.57
C ILE A 187 -16.81 1.36 41.80
N ASP A 188 -16.89 1.34 40.46
CA ASP A 188 -15.82 1.74 39.52
C ASP A 188 -14.50 0.95 39.58
N SER A 189 -14.40 -0.07 40.43
CA SER A 189 -13.23 -0.93 40.48
C SER A 189 -13.24 -1.98 39.36
N VAL A 190 -12.03 -2.32 38.89
CA VAL A 190 -11.77 -3.50 38.06
C VAL A 190 -11.25 -4.69 38.88
N GLY A 191 -11.41 -4.63 40.19
CA GLY A 191 -11.15 -5.70 41.14
C GLY A 191 -9.70 -5.85 41.57
N ASN A 192 -9.40 -7.01 42.16
CA ASN A 192 -8.10 -7.33 42.74
C ASN A 192 -7.20 -8.04 41.72
N ALA A 193 -5.90 -8.13 42.04
CA ALA A 193 -4.95 -8.92 41.27
C ALA A 193 -5.39 -10.40 41.17
N LEU A 194 -5.35 -10.97 39.96
CA LEU A 194 -5.56 -12.40 39.80
C LEU A 194 -4.42 -13.22 40.43
N PRO A 195 -4.67 -14.46 40.88
CA PRO A 195 -3.62 -15.29 41.45
C PRO A 195 -2.43 -15.49 40.49
N GLY A 196 -1.21 -15.30 40.98
CA GLY A 196 0.01 -15.55 40.23
C GLY A 196 0.56 -14.36 39.42
N ILE A 197 0.02 -13.15 39.54
CA ILE A 197 0.67 -11.91 39.07
C ILE A 197 0.88 -10.95 40.23
N GLU A 198 2.05 -10.30 40.25
CA GLU A 198 2.37 -9.19 41.13
C GLU A 198 2.06 -7.88 40.40
N LEU A 199 1.41 -6.94 41.10
CA LEU A 199 1.05 -5.62 40.61
C LEU A 199 1.75 -4.54 41.45
N ARG A 200 2.14 -3.45 40.80
CA ARG A 200 2.72 -2.27 41.46
C ARG A 200 2.34 -1.01 40.68
N LEU A 201 2.15 0.12 41.35
CA LEU A 201 1.99 1.42 40.69
C LEU A 201 3.35 2.15 40.61
N SER A 202 3.63 2.80 39.48
CA SER A 202 4.80 3.68 39.33
C SER A 202 4.60 5.03 40.05
N GLU A 203 5.63 5.86 40.11
CA GLU A 203 5.52 7.24 40.64
C GLU A 203 4.51 8.11 39.86
N GLU A 204 4.29 7.80 38.58
CA GLU A 204 3.29 8.45 37.71
C GLU A 204 1.90 7.80 37.79
N GLY A 205 1.72 6.76 38.61
CA GLY A 205 0.47 6.00 38.72
C GLY A 205 0.26 4.94 37.63
N GLU A 206 1.27 4.62 36.82
CA GLU A 206 1.18 3.56 35.81
C GLU A 206 1.15 2.18 36.47
N LEU A 207 0.25 1.30 36.01
CA LEU A 207 0.20 -0.09 36.48
C LEU A 207 1.36 -0.92 35.89
N LEU A 208 2.13 -1.55 36.77
CA LEU A 208 3.28 -2.39 36.47
C LEU A 208 2.98 -3.84 36.81
N LEU A 209 3.35 -4.76 35.93
CA LEU A 209 3.05 -6.19 36.05
C LEU A 209 4.32 -7.03 36.19
N LYS A 210 4.27 -8.08 37.00
CA LYS A 210 5.31 -9.11 37.04
C LYS A 210 4.71 -10.49 37.29
N GLY A 211 5.01 -11.46 36.44
CA GLY A 211 4.47 -12.81 36.60
C GLY A 211 4.70 -13.75 35.42
N PRO A 212 4.38 -15.04 35.60
CA PRO A 212 4.69 -16.13 34.67
C PRO A 212 3.74 -16.26 33.48
N TYR A 213 2.67 -15.46 33.41
CA TYR A 213 1.75 -15.42 32.27
C TYR A 213 1.79 -14.09 31.51
N ILE A 214 2.90 -13.34 31.65
CA ILE A 214 3.25 -12.22 30.79
C ILE A 214 4.09 -12.77 29.63
N SER A 215 3.83 -12.30 28.41
CA SER A 215 4.61 -12.65 27.22
C SER A 215 6.04 -12.09 27.32
N GLU A 216 7.02 -12.88 26.90
CA GLU A 216 8.44 -12.47 26.89
C GLU A 216 8.87 -11.86 25.55
N TYR A 217 8.17 -12.18 24.45
CA TYR A 217 8.56 -11.77 23.09
C TYR A 217 7.35 -11.39 22.22
N TYR A 218 7.53 -10.41 21.34
CA TYR A 218 6.84 -10.39 20.06
C TYR A 218 7.54 -11.37 19.11
N TYR A 219 6.85 -11.87 18.09
CA TYR A 219 7.34 -12.95 17.22
C TYR A 219 8.71 -12.68 16.60
N ASP A 220 9.01 -11.41 16.29
CA ASP A 220 10.27 -10.99 15.68
C ASP A 220 11.10 -10.04 16.57
N ASP A 221 10.57 -9.62 17.73
CA ASP A 221 11.21 -8.62 18.60
C ASP A 221 11.04 -8.99 20.08
N PRO A 222 12.08 -8.89 20.92
CA PRO A 222 11.92 -9.07 22.34
C PRO A 222 11.03 -7.97 22.92
N LEU A 223 10.16 -8.31 23.89
CA LEU A 223 9.31 -7.33 24.58
C LEU A 223 10.12 -6.40 25.53
N VAL A 224 11.46 -6.52 25.50
CA VAL A 224 12.47 -5.94 26.41
C VAL A 224 12.33 -4.44 26.60
N SER A 225 11.92 -3.67 25.58
CA SER A 225 11.71 -2.23 25.73
C SER A 225 10.54 -1.85 26.64
N THR A 226 9.62 -2.79 26.92
CA THR A 226 8.46 -2.58 27.81
C THR A 226 8.72 -3.08 29.23
N PHE A 227 9.76 -3.88 29.43
CA PHE A 227 10.21 -4.28 30.76
C PHE A 227 11.25 -3.28 31.28
N GLN A 228 10.93 -2.53 32.33
CA GLN A 228 11.89 -1.66 33.03
C GLN A 228 12.03 -2.17 34.47
N ASP A 229 13.27 -2.34 34.93
CA ASP A 229 13.60 -2.90 36.25
C ASP A 229 12.92 -4.25 36.58
N GLY A 230 12.67 -5.07 35.55
CA GLY A 230 12.03 -6.38 35.68
C GLY A 230 10.51 -6.35 35.85
N TRP A 231 9.88 -5.19 35.60
CA TRP A 231 8.43 -4.99 35.58
C TRP A 231 7.95 -4.63 34.18
N PHE A 232 6.83 -5.20 33.76
CA PHE A 232 6.17 -4.86 32.50
C PHE A 232 5.27 -3.63 32.68
N HIS A 233 5.48 -2.62 31.85
CA HIS A 233 4.71 -1.36 31.86
C HIS A 233 3.44 -1.47 31.00
N THR A 234 2.26 -1.24 31.60
CA THR A 234 0.97 -1.39 30.90
C THR A 234 0.61 -0.21 30.00
N GLY A 235 1.12 0.99 30.28
CA GLY A 235 0.66 2.24 29.66
C GLY A 235 -0.70 2.72 30.15
N ASP A 236 -1.28 2.10 31.18
CA ASP A 236 -2.57 2.47 31.76
C ASP A 236 -2.37 3.00 33.20
N ILE A 237 -3.07 4.08 33.56
CA ILE A 237 -2.94 4.77 34.85
C ILE A 237 -4.02 4.27 35.80
N PHE A 238 -3.59 3.93 37.02
CA PHE A 238 -4.42 3.34 38.04
C PHE A 238 -4.24 4.03 39.39
N THR A 239 -5.29 3.95 40.20
CA THR A 239 -5.20 4.12 41.66
C THR A 239 -5.52 2.78 42.33
N GLU A 240 -4.94 2.56 43.51
CA GLU A 240 -5.21 1.39 44.33
C GLU A 240 -5.77 1.83 45.68
N GLU A 241 -6.91 1.27 46.07
CA GLU A 241 -7.50 1.42 47.40
C GLU A 241 -7.95 0.06 47.91
N ASN A 242 -7.56 -0.33 49.13
CA ASN A 242 -7.96 -1.62 49.73
C ASN A 242 -7.79 -2.84 48.79
N SER A 243 -6.64 -2.91 48.10
CA SER A 243 -6.31 -3.95 47.12
C SER A 243 -7.23 -4.03 45.89
N HIS A 244 -8.08 -3.03 45.68
CA HIS A 244 -8.90 -2.83 44.51
C HIS A 244 -8.26 -1.81 43.59
N TYR A 245 -8.24 -2.13 42.30
CA TYR A 245 -7.64 -1.27 41.28
C TYR A 245 -8.73 -0.49 40.54
N PHE A 246 -8.47 0.80 40.30
CA PHE A 246 -9.38 1.72 39.61
C PHE A 246 -8.66 2.28 38.41
N ILE A 247 -9.25 2.10 37.22
CA ILE A 247 -8.70 2.67 35.98
C ILE A 247 -9.00 4.16 36.01
N GLN A 248 -7.96 5.00 35.97
CA GLN A 248 -8.13 6.44 35.83
C GLN A 248 -8.21 6.83 34.36
N ASP A 249 -7.27 6.33 33.55
CA ASP A 249 -7.25 6.55 32.12
C ASP A 249 -6.16 5.71 31.44
N ARG A 250 -6.16 5.69 30.11
CA ARG A 250 -4.99 5.26 29.34
C ARG A 250 -4.02 6.44 29.21
N LYS A 251 -2.71 6.20 29.31
CA LYS A 251 -1.66 7.22 29.07
C LYS A 251 -1.78 7.92 27.69
N LYS A 252 -2.60 7.39 26.78
CA LYS A 252 -2.89 7.90 25.42
C LYS A 252 -4.29 8.53 25.22
N GLU A 253 -5.26 8.40 26.14
CA GLU A 253 -6.61 9.00 26.01
C GLU A 253 -6.82 10.24 26.89
N ILE A 254 -5.95 10.42 27.89
CA ILE A 254 -5.64 11.73 28.44
C ILE A 254 -5.04 12.60 27.33
N TYR A 255 -5.56 13.81 27.18
CA TYR A 255 -4.90 14.81 26.36
C TYR A 255 -4.18 15.85 27.19
N LYS A 256 -3.19 16.50 26.57
CA LYS A 256 -2.57 17.70 27.11
C LYS A 256 -3.10 18.90 26.36
N ASN A 257 -3.54 19.92 27.10
CA ASN A 257 -3.81 21.22 26.51
C ASN A 257 -2.51 21.84 25.96
N ALA A 258 -2.60 22.99 25.28
CA ALA A 258 -1.43 23.67 24.70
C ALA A 258 -0.36 24.07 25.75
N THR A 259 -0.70 24.10 27.04
CA THR A 259 0.20 24.38 28.17
C THR A 259 0.84 23.12 28.78
N GLY A 260 0.51 21.93 28.28
CA GLY A 260 1.08 20.66 28.73
C GLY A 260 0.43 20.07 29.98
N GLU A 261 -0.68 20.67 30.44
CA GLU A 261 -1.46 20.20 31.57
C GLU A 261 -2.36 19.05 31.13
N THR A 262 -2.37 18.03 31.95
CA THR A 262 -3.04 16.74 31.74
C THR A 262 -4.52 16.91 32.03
N ILE A 263 -5.38 16.64 31.04
CA ILE A 263 -6.84 16.76 31.17
C ILE A 263 -7.47 15.41 30.89
N THR A 264 -8.33 15.00 31.82
CA THR A 264 -9.17 13.80 31.73
C THR A 264 -10.55 14.23 31.22
N PRO A 265 -10.84 14.09 29.93
CA PRO A 265 -12.00 14.77 29.37
C PRO A 265 -13.31 14.08 29.76
N GLN A 266 -13.26 12.76 29.92
CA GLN A 266 -14.40 11.93 30.31
C GLN A 266 -14.94 12.28 31.71
N LYS A 267 -14.06 12.68 32.63
CA LYS A 267 -14.44 13.20 33.96
C LYS A 267 -15.40 14.40 33.83
N ILE A 268 -15.07 15.35 32.96
CA ILE A 268 -15.82 16.60 32.79
C ILE A 268 -17.10 16.36 31.97
N GLU A 269 -17.05 15.47 30.98
CA GLU A 269 -18.22 15.03 30.19
C GLU A 269 -19.29 14.39 31.08
N ASN A 270 -18.89 13.48 31.97
CA ASN A 270 -19.81 12.83 32.91
C ASN A 270 -20.45 13.84 33.88
N MET A 271 -19.66 14.76 34.47
CA MET A 271 -20.19 15.80 35.37
C MET A 271 -21.24 16.71 34.71
N LEU A 272 -21.15 16.91 33.39
CA LEU A 272 -22.15 17.68 32.64
C LEU A 272 -23.42 16.86 32.37
N GLN A 273 -23.29 15.56 32.16
CA GLN A 273 -24.42 14.66 31.88
C GLN A 273 -25.22 14.28 33.12
N GLU A 274 -24.74 14.60 34.33
CA GLU A 274 -25.52 14.47 35.59
C GLU A 274 -26.69 15.46 35.68
N PHE A 275 -26.70 16.53 34.87
CA PHE A 275 -27.79 17.49 34.86
C PHE A 275 -28.90 17.02 33.90
N ASP A 276 -30.14 16.96 34.39
CA ASP A 276 -31.33 16.59 33.59
C ASP A 276 -31.49 17.41 32.29
N ALA A 277 -30.91 18.61 32.25
CA ALA A 277 -30.92 19.50 31.08
C ALA A 277 -30.00 19.06 29.93
N ILE A 278 -29.03 18.17 30.17
CA ILE A 278 -27.96 17.81 29.24
C ILE A 278 -28.03 16.31 28.95
N GLU A 279 -28.34 15.95 27.72
CA GLU A 279 -28.41 14.55 27.29
C GLU A 279 -27.03 14.03 26.87
N SER A 280 -26.21 14.88 26.23
CA SER A 280 -24.84 14.50 25.86
C SER A 280 -23.87 15.67 25.89
N ALA A 281 -22.65 15.40 26.36
CA ALA A 281 -21.57 16.37 26.44
C ALA A 281 -20.27 15.77 25.87
N PHE A 282 -19.53 16.55 25.09
CA PHE A 282 -18.24 16.15 24.51
C PHE A 282 -17.21 17.27 24.69
N LEU A 283 -16.15 16.99 25.46
CA LEU A 283 -15.12 17.96 25.79
C LEU A 283 -14.06 18.03 24.69
N VAL A 284 -13.77 19.25 24.26
CA VAL A 284 -12.78 19.59 23.25
C VAL A 284 -11.68 20.41 23.91
N GLY A 285 -10.42 20.00 23.74
CA GLY A 285 -9.29 20.74 24.30
C GLY A 285 -7.92 20.13 24.02
N ASP A 286 -7.85 18.97 23.36
CA ASP A 286 -6.59 18.31 22.98
C ASP A 286 -5.75 19.25 22.10
N ARG A 287 -4.57 19.63 22.63
CA ARG A 287 -3.65 20.63 22.03
C ARG A 287 -4.25 22.03 21.80
N MET A 288 -5.40 22.33 22.39
CA MET A 288 -6.02 23.66 22.30
C MET A 288 -5.63 24.53 23.50
N ASP A 289 -5.72 25.86 23.34
CA ASP A 289 -5.35 26.83 24.38
C ASP A 289 -6.26 26.77 25.62
N PHE A 290 -7.47 26.25 25.49
CA PHE A 290 -8.48 26.15 26.54
C PHE A 290 -9.54 25.08 26.18
N ASN A 291 -10.27 24.61 27.19
CA ASN A 291 -11.33 23.63 26.98
C ASN A 291 -12.63 24.30 26.52
N THR A 292 -13.30 23.65 25.57
CA THR A 292 -14.66 23.97 25.13
C THR A 292 -15.50 22.70 25.14
N VAL A 293 -16.83 22.82 25.04
CA VAL A 293 -17.70 21.64 25.09
C VAL A 293 -18.84 21.73 24.07
N LEU A 294 -19.15 20.59 23.44
CA LEU A 294 -20.34 20.38 22.64
C LEU A 294 -21.44 19.79 23.52
N ILE A 295 -22.63 20.39 23.52
CA ILE A 295 -23.75 20.00 24.38
C ILE A 295 -24.99 19.71 23.54
N TYR A 296 -25.54 18.52 23.69
CA TYR A 296 -26.90 18.19 23.23
C TYR A 296 -27.86 18.23 24.42
N PRO A 297 -28.89 19.11 24.40
CA PRO A 297 -29.83 19.26 25.50
C PRO A 297 -30.91 18.17 25.47
N ASN A 298 -31.39 17.77 26.65
CA ASN A 298 -32.47 16.80 26.76
C ASN A 298 -33.80 17.40 26.27
N SER A 299 -34.43 16.73 25.31
CA SER A 299 -35.67 17.20 24.68
C SER A 299 -36.85 17.29 25.66
N GLU A 300 -36.99 16.35 26.60
CA GLU A 300 -38.08 16.35 27.60
C GLU A 300 -37.90 17.49 28.61
N TYR A 301 -36.66 17.74 29.04
CA TYR A 301 -36.34 18.86 29.92
C TYR A 301 -36.63 20.22 29.25
N LEU A 302 -36.28 20.34 27.97
CA LEU A 302 -36.56 21.54 27.18
C LEU A 302 -38.06 21.81 27.04
N ASP A 303 -38.86 20.78 26.79
CA ASP A 303 -40.30 20.93 26.62
C ASP A 303 -41.01 21.32 27.94
N ALA A 304 -40.46 20.88 29.08
CA ALA A 304 -40.99 21.21 30.41
C ALA A 304 -40.62 22.63 30.89
N HIS A 305 -39.41 23.12 30.59
CA HIS A 305 -38.87 24.37 31.17
C HIS A 305 -38.72 25.51 30.16
N PHE A 306 -38.67 25.21 28.87
CA PHE A 306 -38.55 26.17 27.76
C PHE A 306 -39.55 25.82 26.62
N PRO A 307 -40.87 25.87 26.87
CA PRO A 307 -41.89 25.44 25.90
C PRO A 307 -41.87 26.22 24.57
N GLU A 308 -41.36 27.46 24.58
CA GLU A 308 -41.18 28.28 23.37
C GLU A 308 -39.86 28.02 22.63
N ARG A 309 -38.99 27.14 23.16
CA ARG A 309 -37.66 26.77 22.65
C ARG A 309 -36.80 27.97 22.19
N ASN A 310 -36.87 29.08 22.92
CA ASN A 310 -36.06 30.26 22.63
C ASN A 310 -34.54 29.94 22.82
N PRO A 311 -33.71 30.01 21.76
CA PRO A 311 -32.29 29.66 21.83
C PRO A 311 -31.49 30.46 22.85
N ASP A 312 -31.82 31.73 23.07
CA ASP A 312 -31.08 32.60 24.00
C ASP A 312 -31.32 32.21 25.46
N ASN A 313 -32.55 31.83 25.80
CA ASN A 313 -32.91 31.37 27.14
C ASN A 313 -32.28 30.00 27.45
N ILE A 314 -32.28 29.09 26.47
CA ILE A 314 -31.63 27.77 26.59
C ILE A 314 -30.12 27.93 26.77
N ARG A 315 -29.49 28.78 25.95
CA ARG A 315 -28.05 29.07 26.05
C ARG A 315 -27.70 29.72 27.38
N SER A 316 -28.52 30.65 27.88
CA SER A 316 -28.32 31.28 29.19
C SER A 316 -28.42 30.26 30.34
N SER A 317 -29.42 29.38 30.31
CA SER A 317 -29.61 28.33 31.32
C SER A 317 -28.46 27.33 31.36
N ILE A 318 -28.02 26.84 30.18
CA ILE A 318 -26.86 25.92 30.08
C ILE A 318 -25.57 26.64 30.51
N GLY A 319 -25.43 27.93 30.19
CA GLY A 319 -24.30 28.75 30.64
C GLY A 319 -24.18 28.82 32.16
N ALA A 320 -25.30 28.91 32.88
CA ALA A 320 -25.31 28.90 34.35
C ALA A 320 -24.88 27.54 34.93
N LEU A 321 -25.26 26.43 34.29
CA LEU A 321 -24.82 25.07 34.68
C LEU A 321 -23.30 24.90 34.50
N ILE A 322 -22.77 25.33 33.35
CA ILE A 322 -21.32 25.31 33.09
C ILE A 322 -20.57 26.18 34.10
N GLN A 323 -21.12 27.34 34.48
CA GLN A 323 -20.51 28.19 35.49
C GLN A 323 -20.47 27.53 36.88
N SER A 324 -21.51 26.76 37.23
CA SER A 324 -21.54 25.94 38.45
C SER A 324 -20.41 24.90 38.44
N ILE A 325 -20.30 24.12 37.37
CA ILE A 325 -19.27 23.09 37.20
C ILE A 325 -17.86 23.70 37.23
N ASN A 326 -17.64 24.83 36.56
CA ASN A 326 -16.35 25.54 36.55
C ASN A 326 -15.87 25.97 37.95
N GLY A 327 -16.77 26.07 38.93
CA GLY A 327 -16.43 26.29 40.33
C GLY A 327 -15.70 25.11 40.99
N PHE A 328 -15.95 23.89 40.51
CA PHE A 328 -15.36 22.63 41.00
C PHE A 328 -14.12 22.18 40.20
N LEU A 329 -13.82 22.85 39.09
CA LEU A 329 -12.69 22.52 38.20
C LEU A 329 -11.45 23.38 38.46
N SER A 330 -10.27 22.78 38.32
CA SER A 330 -8.98 23.48 38.34
C SER A 330 -8.91 24.49 37.20
N ARG A 331 -8.08 25.55 37.34
CA ARG A 331 -8.05 26.65 36.35
C ARG A 331 -7.83 26.19 34.90
N TYR A 332 -7.06 25.13 34.70
CA TYR A 332 -6.75 24.55 33.39
C TYR A 332 -7.77 23.50 32.90
N GLU A 333 -8.64 23.00 33.78
CA GLU A 333 -9.75 22.11 33.45
C GLU A 333 -11.02 22.90 33.05
N ARG A 334 -11.10 24.19 33.39
CA ARG A 334 -12.29 25.02 33.17
C ARG A 334 -12.69 25.13 31.70
N ILE A 335 -13.99 25.11 31.48
CA ILE A 335 -14.65 25.27 30.19
C ILE A 335 -14.78 26.76 29.91
N VAL A 336 -14.19 27.23 28.81
CA VAL A 336 -14.16 28.65 28.41
C VAL A 336 -15.27 29.00 27.43
N ASN A 337 -15.71 28.06 26.60
CA ASN A 337 -16.77 28.27 25.61
C ASN A 337 -17.56 26.98 25.36
N PHE A 338 -18.77 27.08 24.82
CA PHE A 338 -19.61 25.93 24.48
C PHE A 338 -20.54 26.19 23.30
N ALA A 339 -20.87 25.10 22.59
CA ALA A 339 -21.84 25.08 21.52
C ALA A 339 -22.96 24.09 21.82
N ILE A 340 -24.20 24.50 21.50
CA ILE A 340 -25.36 23.61 21.54
C ILE A 340 -25.45 22.96 20.17
N ILE A 341 -25.40 21.63 20.13
CA ILE A 341 -25.42 20.88 18.86
C ILE A 341 -26.86 20.57 18.46
N PRO A 342 -27.19 20.59 17.15
CA PRO A 342 -28.55 20.38 16.64
C PRO A 342 -29.01 18.91 16.68
N ARG A 343 -28.08 17.96 16.83
CA ARG A 343 -28.37 16.53 16.94
C ARG A 343 -27.41 15.86 17.91
N ASN A 344 -27.83 14.73 18.48
CA ASN A 344 -26.97 13.92 19.32
C ASN A 344 -25.91 13.14 18.50
N PHE A 345 -24.89 12.60 19.19
CA PHE A 345 -23.90 11.69 18.65
C PHE A 345 -24.50 10.31 18.38
N THR A 346 -24.11 9.69 17.26
CA THR A 346 -24.76 8.44 16.81
C THR A 346 -23.76 7.41 16.30
N ILE A 347 -24.14 6.13 16.38
CA ILE A 347 -23.37 5.03 15.79
C ILE A 347 -23.43 5.11 14.25
N GLU A 348 -24.55 5.55 13.68
CA GLU A 348 -24.77 5.70 12.23
C GLU A 348 -23.80 6.71 11.60
N ASN A 349 -23.49 7.78 12.32
CA ASN A 349 -22.49 8.76 11.90
C ASN A 349 -21.06 8.39 12.31
N ASP A 350 -20.78 7.15 12.73
CA ASP A 350 -19.44 6.70 13.15
C ASP A 350 -18.79 7.58 14.25
N GLU A 351 -19.63 8.19 15.09
CA GLU A 351 -19.20 9.08 16.19
C GLU A 351 -19.15 8.31 17.52
N LEU A 352 -19.97 7.28 17.63
CA LEU A 352 -19.96 6.35 18.74
C LEU A 352 -19.38 5.01 18.31
N THR A 353 -18.62 4.38 19.20
CA THR A 353 -18.30 2.97 19.05
C THR A 353 -19.58 2.17 19.08
N GLN A 354 -19.49 0.93 18.60
CA GLN A 354 -20.54 -0.03 18.84
C GLN A 354 -20.98 -0.03 20.33
N LYS A 355 -20.08 0.20 21.29
CA LYS A 355 -20.42 0.23 22.72
C LYS A 355 -21.02 1.55 23.25
N GLY A 356 -21.30 2.53 22.38
CA GLY A 356 -21.82 3.84 22.81
C GLY A 356 -20.76 4.80 23.36
N THR A 357 -19.48 4.45 23.29
CA THR A 357 -18.39 5.36 23.71
C THR A 357 -17.93 6.27 22.57
N TYR A 358 -17.45 7.48 22.89
CA TYR A 358 -17.03 8.44 21.88
C TYR A 358 -15.82 7.97 21.06
N LYS A 359 -15.97 7.98 19.73
CA LYS A 359 -14.83 7.97 18.80
C LYS A 359 -14.31 9.40 18.66
N ARG A 360 -13.56 9.87 19.68
CA ARG A 360 -13.11 11.27 19.82
C ARG A 360 -12.57 11.88 18.53
N LYS A 361 -11.68 11.18 17.84
CA LYS A 361 -11.10 11.63 16.56
C LYS A 361 -12.19 11.91 15.51
N ASN A 362 -13.12 10.98 15.34
CA ASN A 362 -14.19 11.10 14.35
C ASN A 362 -15.18 12.22 14.71
N ILE A 363 -15.47 12.42 16.00
CA ILE A 363 -16.30 13.52 16.48
C ILE A 363 -15.62 14.86 16.22
N LEU A 364 -14.33 14.99 16.56
CA LEU A 364 -13.54 16.20 16.30
C LEU A 364 -13.50 16.54 14.81
N ASP A 365 -13.37 15.54 13.95
CA ASP A 365 -13.35 15.72 12.49
C ASP A 365 -14.73 16.15 11.95
N ARG A 366 -15.83 15.49 12.36
CA ARG A 366 -17.18 15.75 11.84
C ARG A 366 -17.81 17.03 12.37
N TRP A 367 -17.53 17.37 13.62
CA TRP A 367 -18.07 18.56 14.27
C TRP A 367 -17.13 19.76 14.12
N SER A 368 -16.10 19.64 13.29
CA SER A 368 -15.08 20.68 13.07
C SER A 368 -15.69 22.04 12.68
N ASP A 369 -16.75 22.08 11.89
CA ASP A 369 -17.43 23.32 11.50
C ASP A 369 -18.10 24.05 12.68
N ILE A 370 -18.48 23.33 13.73
CA ILE A 370 -19.05 23.90 14.97
C ILE A 370 -17.94 24.16 16.00
N ILE A 371 -16.90 23.31 16.01
CA ILE A 371 -15.75 23.41 16.90
C ILE A 371 -14.86 24.59 16.53
N GLN A 372 -14.51 24.75 15.26
CA GLN A 372 -13.59 25.81 14.81
C GLN A 372 -14.08 27.22 15.18
N PRO A 373 -15.37 27.58 15.04
CA PRO A 373 -15.90 28.86 15.54
C PRO A 373 -15.78 29.08 17.05
N MET A 374 -15.83 28.02 17.86
CA MET A 374 -15.61 28.16 19.31
C MET A 374 -14.17 28.58 19.64
N TYR A 375 -13.25 28.36 18.69
CA TYR A 375 -11.84 28.72 18.74
C TYR A 375 -11.45 29.87 17.80
N SER A 376 -12.38 30.41 16.99
CA SER A 376 -12.11 31.51 16.06
C SER A 376 -12.59 32.87 16.60
N ALA A 377 -11.77 33.90 16.29
CA ALA A 377 -11.79 35.29 16.76
C ALA A 377 -11.37 35.54 18.23
N THR A 378 -10.16 35.09 18.57
CA THR A 378 -9.21 35.81 19.46
C THR A 378 -7.94 36.18 18.69
N GLN A 379 -8.09 36.94 17.60
CA GLN A 379 -6.96 37.40 16.77
C GLN A 379 -6.83 38.92 16.87
N THR A 380 -5.59 39.40 16.80
CA THR A 380 -5.32 40.84 16.70
C THR A 380 -5.16 41.19 15.23
N GLU A 381 -6.08 42.00 14.69
CA GLU A 381 -6.02 42.46 13.30
C GLU A 381 -5.33 43.83 13.20
N LEU A 382 -4.44 43.94 12.21
CA LEU A 382 -3.78 45.19 11.83
C LEU A 382 -4.15 45.51 10.38
N ASP A 383 -4.69 46.70 10.14
CA ASP A 383 -5.07 47.19 8.81
C ASP A 383 -4.10 48.28 8.34
N SER A 384 -3.70 48.22 7.07
CA SER A 384 -3.01 49.32 6.41
C SER A 384 -3.36 49.34 4.91
N ASN A 385 -3.86 50.48 4.42
CA ASN A 385 -4.20 50.72 3.01
C ASN A 385 -5.14 49.67 2.39
N GLY A 386 -6.14 49.17 3.16
CA GLY A 386 -7.13 48.22 2.68
C GLY A 386 -6.67 46.75 2.65
N LYS A 387 -5.46 46.47 3.14
CA LYS A 387 -4.93 45.13 3.39
C LYS A 387 -4.92 44.86 4.89
N ARG A 388 -5.19 43.62 5.29
CA ARG A 388 -5.26 43.19 6.69
C ARG A 388 -4.28 42.07 6.99
N ILE A 389 -3.64 42.16 8.15
CA ILE A 389 -2.77 41.14 8.71
C ILE A 389 -3.28 40.77 10.10
N SER A 390 -3.60 39.50 10.32
CA SER A 390 -4.05 38.99 11.61
C SER A 390 -2.95 38.18 12.31
N PHE A 391 -2.84 38.36 13.62
CA PHE A 391 -1.94 37.60 14.50
C PHE A 391 -2.74 36.77 15.50
N PRO A 392 -2.38 35.50 15.72
CA PRO A 392 -3.05 34.68 16.72
C PRO A 392 -2.65 35.09 18.14
N ASN A 393 -3.60 35.12 19.09
CA ASN A 393 -3.30 35.54 20.46
C ASN A 393 -2.33 34.60 21.20
N TRP A 394 -2.20 33.32 20.82
CA TRP A 394 -1.17 32.44 21.39
C TRP A 394 0.24 32.97 21.12
N PHE A 395 0.47 33.55 19.94
CA PHE A 395 1.76 34.12 19.54
C PHE A 395 2.10 35.33 20.40
N LEU A 396 1.12 36.23 20.59
CA LEU A 396 1.27 37.41 21.45
C LEU A 396 1.49 37.01 22.92
N LYS A 397 0.73 36.03 23.44
CA LYS A 397 0.88 35.49 24.80
C LYS A 397 2.26 34.88 25.03
N LYS A 398 2.79 34.11 24.07
CA LYS A 398 4.14 33.51 24.17
C LYS A 398 5.26 34.54 24.13
N LEU A 399 5.09 35.61 23.34
CA LEU A 399 5.98 36.78 23.36
C LEU A 399 5.80 37.65 24.62
N LYS A 400 4.79 37.37 25.45
CA LYS A 400 4.39 38.15 26.64
C LYS A 400 4.04 39.60 26.30
N ILE A 401 3.46 39.84 25.13
CA ILE A 401 3.05 41.16 24.65
C ILE A 401 1.53 41.26 24.54
N SER A 402 1.00 42.48 24.64
CA SER A 402 -0.44 42.72 24.47
C SER A 402 -0.79 43.02 23.00
N PRO A 403 -2.05 42.83 22.56
CA PRO A 403 -2.50 43.25 21.23
C PRO A 403 -2.20 44.71 20.86
N GLN A 404 -2.15 45.61 21.85
CA GLN A 404 -1.87 47.03 21.64
C GLN A 404 -0.38 47.34 21.45
N ASP A 405 0.48 46.35 21.70
CA ASP A 405 1.93 46.47 21.68
C ASP A 405 2.53 46.16 20.30
N ILE A 406 1.74 45.55 19.41
CA ILE A 406 2.10 45.31 18.02
C ILE A 406 1.41 46.34 17.12
N CYS A 407 2.15 46.93 16.18
CA CYS A 407 1.59 47.83 15.19
C CYS A 407 2.18 47.60 13.81
N TRP A 408 1.40 47.97 12.78
CA TRP A 408 1.82 47.90 11.39
C TRP A 408 1.70 49.29 10.76
N SER A 409 2.82 49.78 10.23
CA SER A 409 2.91 51.09 9.57
C SER A 409 2.63 51.04 8.06
N GLY A 410 2.27 49.88 7.52
CA GLY A 410 2.25 49.61 6.08
C GLY A 410 3.62 49.35 5.46
N ARG A 411 4.72 49.56 6.21
CA ARG A 411 6.09 49.22 5.81
C ARG A 411 6.83 48.28 6.76
N TYR A 412 6.55 48.40 8.05
CA TYR A 412 7.17 47.57 9.09
C TYR A 412 6.14 47.17 10.12
N LEU A 413 6.23 45.92 10.58
CA LEU A 413 5.65 45.44 11.82
C LEU A 413 6.60 45.82 12.97
N LYS A 414 6.06 46.35 14.06
CA LYS A 414 6.86 46.74 15.22
C LYS A 414 6.19 46.24 16.49
N ILE A 415 7.00 45.66 17.38
CA ILE A 415 6.62 45.35 18.76
C ILE A 415 7.27 46.43 19.65
N MET A 416 6.44 47.27 20.28
CA MET A 416 6.92 48.48 20.95
C MET A 416 7.70 48.16 22.23
N SER A 417 7.22 47.24 23.06
CA SER A 417 7.87 46.85 24.33
C SER A 417 9.24 46.20 24.15
N LEU A 418 9.42 45.43 23.07
CA LEU A 418 10.66 44.71 22.78
C LEU A 418 11.61 45.52 21.88
N ASN A 419 11.14 46.63 21.30
CA ASN A 419 11.85 47.45 20.32
C ASN A 419 12.38 46.64 19.10
N ILE A 420 11.63 45.62 18.68
CA ILE A 420 11.95 44.78 17.51
C ILE A 420 11.03 45.19 16.34
N ARG A 421 11.57 45.15 15.13
CA ARG A 421 10.82 45.43 13.90
C ARG A 421 11.09 44.37 12.82
N CYS A 422 10.07 44.06 12.02
CA CYS A 422 10.17 43.22 10.84
C CYS A 422 9.69 44.01 9.62
N LYS A 423 10.38 43.89 8.48
CA LYS A 423 9.87 44.45 7.23
C LYS A 423 8.53 43.81 6.88
N CYS A 424 7.53 44.61 6.53
CA CYS A 424 6.20 44.12 6.17
C CYS A 424 5.55 45.10 5.20
N THR A 425 5.72 44.89 3.90
CA THR A 425 5.22 45.75 2.82
C THR A 425 4.36 44.95 1.85
N TRP A 426 3.15 45.43 1.60
CA TRP A 426 2.23 44.82 0.63
C TRP A 426 2.29 45.53 -0.72
N HIS A 427 2.40 44.76 -1.81
CA HIS A 427 2.38 45.24 -3.19
C HIS A 427 1.47 44.34 -4.04
N ASN A 428 0.28 44.81 -4.41
CA ASN A 428 -0.74 44.05 -5.16
C ASN A 428 -1.06 42.70 -4.47
N ASP A 429 -0.67 41.59 -5.11
CA ASP A 429 -0.87 40.20 -4.65
C ASP A 429 0.40 39.60 -4.03
N SER A 430 1.38 40.46 -3.68
CA SER A 430 2.64 40.06 -3.04
C SER A 430 2.83 40.75 -1.70
N LEU A 431 3.16 39.97 -0.68
CA LEU A 431 3.55 40.45 0.65
C LEU A 431 5.05 40.22 0.85
N CYS A 432 5.82 41.27 1.10
CA CYS A 432 7.19 41.13 1.59
C CYS A 432 7.17 41.17 3.12
N LEU A 433 7.56 40.06 3.76
CA LEU A 433 7.63 39.89 5.20
C LEU A 433 9.04 39.42 5.57
N GLY A 434 9.79 40.25 6.27
CA GLY A 434 11.21 40.04 6.55
C GLY A 434 12.04 40.00 5.27
N ASP A 435 12.80 38.91 5.13
CA ASP A 435 13.70 38.66 4.00
C ASP A 435 12.98 38.02 2.80
N PHE A 436 11.77 37.51 2.97
CA PHE A 436 11.05 36.76 1.93
C PHE A 436 9.91 37.58 1.34
N THR A 437 9.60 37.30 0.08
CA THR A 437 8.39 37.77 -0.60
C THR A 437 7.47 36.59 -0.85
N TYR A 438 6.20 36.76 -0.51
CA TYR A 438 5.15 35.75 -0.57
C TYR A 438 4.11 36.18 -1.60
N LYS A 439 3.62 35.25 -2.41
CA LYS A 439 2.41 35.46 -3.21
C LYS A 439 1.20 35.12 -2.36
N VAL A 440 0.24 36.05 -2.29
CA VAL A 440 -0.92 36.00 -1.42
C VAL A 440 -2.15 36.44 -2.22
N ASP A 441 -3.05 35.50 -2.52
CA ASP A 441 -4.24 35.74 -3.35
C ASP A 441 -5.43 36.30 -2.54
N CYS A 442 -5.18 36.91 -1.38
CA CYS A 442 -6.20 37.46 -0.50
C CYS A 442 -5.79 38.80 0.13
N ASP A 443 -6.76 39.64 0.47
CA ASP A 443 -6.53 40.94 1.11
C ASP A 443 -6.38 40.86 2.64
N ASN A 444 -6.70 39.69 3.23
CA ASN A 444 -6.56 39.42 4.65
C ASN A 444 -5.68 38.17 4.86
N LEU A 445 -4.53 38.33 5.51
CA LEU A 445 -3.59 37.25 5.78
C LEU A 445 -3.44 37.00 7.27
N ASN A 446 -3.74 35.77 7.70
CA ASN A 446 -3.35 35.30 9.02
C ASN A 446 -1.89 34.81 9.00
N ILE A 447 -1.02 35.47 9.78
CA ILE A 447 0.42 35.17 9.87
C ILE A 447 0.68 33.76 10.39
N GLU A 448 -0.28 33.16 11.11
CA GLU A 448 -0.21 31.77 11.55
C GLU A 448 0.04 30.78 10.39
N HIS A 449 -0.49 31.06 9.19
CA HIS A 449 -0.22 30.23 8.00
C HIS A 449 1.24 30.24 7.59
N ILE A 450 1.96 31.33 7.85
CA ILE A 450 3.41 31.40 7.63
C ILE A 450 4.10 30.72 8.80
N LEU A 451 3.81 31.10 10.05
CA LEU A 451 4.55 30.61 11.23
C LEU A 451 4.47 29.09 11.43
N LEU A 452 3.31 28.47 11.17
CA LEU A 452 3.13 27.01 11.32
C LEU A 452 3.72 26.21 10.15
N ASP A 453 4.18 26.85 9.07
CA ASP A 453 4.81 26.18 7.94
C ASP A 453 6.29 26.54 7.82
N PRO A 454 7.22 25.73 8.37
CA PRO A 454 8.65 25.98 8.28
C PRO A 454 9.16 26.21 6.86
N ARG A 455 8.54 25.60 5.85
CA ARG A 455 8.92 25.79 4.44
C ARG A 455 8.76 27.25 3.97
N LEU A 456 7.92 28.02 4.65
CA LEU A 456 7.63 29.42 4.32
C LEU A 456 8.55 30.42 5.06
N TRP A 457 9.26 30.03 6.11
CA TRP A 457 10.08 30.99 6.88
C TRP A 457 11.50 30.53 7.21
N VAL A 458 11.84 29.25 7.03
CA VAL A 458 13.22 28.77 7.18
C VAL A 458 14.13 29.50 6.19
N GLY A 459 15.17 30.16 6.70
CA GLY A 459 16.05 31.07 5.98
C GLY A 459 15.63 32.56 6.03
N ASN A 460 14.46 32.89 6.58
CA ASN A 460 14.00 34.27 6.76
C ASN A 460 14.47 34.81 8.12
N GLN A 461 15.67 35.39 8.15
CA GLN A 461 16.33 35.82 9.37
C GLN A 461 15.53 36.91 10.11
N GLN A 462 15.04 37.93 9.41
CA GLN A 462 14.25 39.02 10.00
C GLN A 462 12.93 38.55 10.62
N LEU A 463 12.27 37.55 10.03
CA LEU A 463 11.02 37.00 10.59
C LEU A 463 11.30 36.16 11.84
N VAL A 464 12.41 35.40 11.84
CA VAL A 464 12.87 34.65 13.02
C VAL A 464 13.25 35.61 14.16
N GLU A 465 13.96 36.69 13.88
CA GLU A 465 14.30 37.73 14.87
C GLU A 465 13.04 38.39 15.45
N PHE A 466 12.04 38.66 14.61
CA PHE A 466 10.75 39.22 15.05
C PHE A 466 9.94 38.26 15.92
N SER A 467 9.97 36.96 15.58
CA SER A 467 9.18 35.93 16.24
C SER A 467 9.88 35.33 17.46
N GLY A 468 11.19 35.59 17.62
CA GLY A 468 12.03 35.00 18.66
C GLY A 468 12.16 33.48 18.54
N ASN A 469 12.57 32.83 19.64
CA ASN A 469 12.74 31.37 19.69
C ASN A 469 11.43 30.57 19.54
N ILE A 470 10.26 31.23 19.51
CA ILE A 470 8.94 30.58 19.49
C ILE A 470 8.76 29.72 18.26
N VAL A 471 9.19 30.19 17.08
CA VAL A 471 9.04 29.47 15.80
C VAL A 471 9.83 28.15 15.77
N PHE A 472 10.91 28.05 16.54
CA PHE A 472 11.70 26.82 16.70
C PHE A 472 11.12 25.86 17.75
N GLN A 473 10.21 26.33 18.61
CA GLN A 473 9.57 25.56 19.68
C GLN A 473 8.20 25.00 19.27
N LEU A 474 7.78 25.23 18.03
CA LEU A 474 6.52 24.71 17.50
C LEU A 474 6.63 23.19 17.31
N ILE A 475 5.70 22.44 17.91
CA ILE A 475 5.66 20.97 17.91
C ILE A 475 4.77 20.44 16.76
N HIS A 476 3.97 21.31 16.12
CA HIS A 476 3.06 20.95 15.04
C HIS A 476 3.27 21.85 13.82
N PHE A 477 3.55 21.25 12.66
CA PHE A 477 3.70 21.94 11.39
C PHE A 477 2.49 21.70 10.48
N LYS A 478 1.98 22.77 9.86
CA LYS A 478 0.84 22.71 8.93
C LYS A 478 1.26 23.29 7.60
N LYS A 479 1.18 22.50 6.53
CA LYS A 479 1.46 22.98 5.17
C LYS A 479 0.41 24.00 4.74
N SER A 480 0.86 25.17 4.28
CA SER A 480 -0.04 26.15 3.67
C SER A 480 -0.24 25.84 2.18
N ASN A 481 -1.50 25.82 1.75
CA ASN A 481 -1.87 25.68 0.33
C ASN A 481 -2.23 27.02 -0.33
N ILE A 482 -2.20 28.12 0.45
CA ILE A 482 -2.72 29.44 0.04
C ILE A 482 -1.57 30.42 -0.21
N ILE A 483 -0.38 30.15 0.33
CA ILE A 483 0.78 31.05 0.31
C ILE A 483 1.97 30.29 -0.26
N THR A 484 2.70 30.93 -1.18
CA THR A 484 3.97 30.41 -1.71
C THR A 484 5.04 31.49 -1.63
N VAL A 485 6.27 31.10 -1.28
CA VAL A 485 7.43 32.00 -1.37
C VAL A 485 7.72 32.27 -2.85
N SER A 486 7.72 33.54 -3.23
CA SER A 486 8.01 33.98 -4.60
C SER A 486 9.46 34.44 -4.79
N ASP A 487 10.07 35.01 -3.75
CA ASP A 487 11.47 35.48 -3.79
C ASP A 487 12.09 35.49 -2.38
N ARG A 488 13.42 35.34 -2.31
CA ARG A 488 14.22 35.35 -1.08
C ARG A 488 15.32 36.40 -1.20
N THR A 489 15.18 37.50 -0.46
CA THR A 489 16.13 38.62 -0.45
C THR A 489 17.06 38.55 0.75
N ASN A 490 18.36 38.41 0.52
CA ASN A 490 19.34 38.36 1.61
C ASN A 490 19.62 39.77 2.15
N THR A 491 19.35 40.00 3.44
CA THR A 491 19.96 41.11 4.17
C THR A 491 21.10 40.58 5.03
N THR A 492 22.32 41.08 4.79
CA THR A 492 23.48 40.76 5.63
C THR A 492 23.28 41.36 7.02
N SER A 493 22.85 40.53 7.98
CA SER A 493 22.91 40.88 9.39
C SER A 493 24.34 40.64 9.89
N ASN A 494 24.89 41.58 10.67
CA ASN A 494 26.21 41.48 11.31
C ASN A 494 26.20 40.59 12.57
N GLN A 495 25.18 39.76 12.79
CA GLN A 495 25.10 38.87 13.96
C GLN A 495 25.51 37.44 13.60
N GLN A 496 26.33 36.83 14.46
CA GLN A 496 26.74 35.44 14.30
C GLN A 496 25.50 34.52 14.27
N PRO A 497 25.45 33.53 13.36
CA PRO A 497 24.37 32.55 13.35
C PRO A 497 24.24 31.90 14.73
N PHE A 498 23.00 31.66 15.18
CA PHE A 498 22.73 30.96 16.43
C PHE A 498 23.49 29.63 16.43
N ALA A 499 24.20 29.32 17.52
CA ALA A 499 24.89 28.06 17.68
C ALA A 499 23.90 26.89 17.45
N ALA A 500 24.31 25.88 16.69
CA ALA A 500 23.51 24.69 16.48
C ALA A 500 23.18 24.04 17.84
N ASP A 501 21.93 23.62 18.00
CA ASP A 501 21.53 22.85 19.18
C ASP A 501 22.27 21.50 19.18
N SER A 502 22.46 20.88 20.34
CA SER A 502 23.13 19.57 20.48
C SER A 502 22.36 18.40 19.84
N ILE A 503 21.11 18.64 19.42
CA ILE A 503 20.26 17.70 18.70
C ILE A 503 19.74 18.42 17.45
N PRO A 504 19.81 17.81 16.25
CA PRO A 504 19.34 18.44 15.01
C PRO A 504 17.87 18.89 15.10
N SER A 505 17.65 20.19 14.96
CA SER A 505 16.35 20.84 15.14
C SER A 505 16.00 21.74 13.95
N LEU A 506 14.81 22.35 13.95
CA LEU A 506 14.47 23.41 12.99
C LEU A 506 15.47 24.57 13.00
N ARG A 507 16.16 24.80 14.12
CA ARG A 507 17.24 25.79 14.20
C ARG A 507 18.42 25.36 13.33
N THR A 508 18.84 24.09 13.41
CA THR A 508 19.88 23.51 12.56
C THR A 508 19.50 23.64 11.08
N LEU A 509 18.24 23.38 10.74
CA LEU A 509 17.72 23.56 9.38
C LEU A 509 17.76 25.03 8.92
N HIS A 510 17.35 25.96 9.78
CA HIS A 510 17.42 27.40 9.50
C HIS A 510 18.86 27.86 9.26
N THR A 511 19.79 27.49 10.13
CA THR A 511 21.21 27.81 9.98
C THR A 511 21.81 27.21 8.71
N GLY A 512 21.53 25.93 8.43
CA GLY A 512 21.95 25.28 7.18
C GLY A 512 21.39 25.98 5.95
N THR A 513 20.13 26.38 6.00
CA THR A 513 19.47 27.14 4.92
C THR A 513 20.15 28.50 4.73
N LEU A 514 20.44 29.25 5.79
CA LEU A 514 21.15 30.54 5.70
C LEU A 514 22.52 30.40 5.03
N PHE A 515 23.32 29.40 5.40
CA PHE A 515 24.60 29.15 4.73
C PHE A 515 24.40 28.86 3.24
N LEU A 516 23.39 28.08 2.86
CA LEU A 516 23.09 27.84 1.45
C LEU A 516 22.59 29.10 0.72
N GLU A 517 21.87 30.00 1.41
CA GLU A 517 21.44 31.29 0.86
C GLU A 517 22.64 32.21 0.58
N GLU A 518 23.70 32.12 1.37
CA GLU A 518 25.00 32.79 1.16
C GLU A 518 25.89 32.09 0.11
N GLN A 519 25.37 31.08 -0.61
CA GLN A 519 26.12 30.21 -1.53
C GLN A 519 27.26 29.43 -0.88
N ASN A 520 27.22 29.26 0.45
CA ASN A 520 28.18 28.45 1.19
C ASN A 520 27.68 26.99 1.30
N LEU A 521 28.41 26.08 0.66
CA LEU A 521 28.05 24.67 0.60
C LEU A 521 28.22 23.91 1.92
N SER A 522 28.91 24.48 2.91
CA SER A 522 28.98 23.87 4.25
C SER A 522 27.60 23.77 4.91
N GLY A 523 26.59 24.50 4.41
CA GLY A 523 25.20 24.28 4.81
C GLY A 523 24.72 22.85 4.55
N LEU A 524 25.22 22.17 3.51
CA LEU A 524 24.86 20.78 3.21
C LEU A 524 25.32 19.80 4.30
N ASP A 525 26.38 20.11 5.04
CA ASP A 525 26.85 19.27 6.16
C ASP A 525 25.80 19.25 7.27
N LEU A 526 25.15 20.38 7.54
CA LEU A 526 24.04 20.49 8.50
C LEU A 526 22.78 19.77 7.99
N PHE A 527 22.51 19.82 6.69
CA PHE A 527 21.44 19.00 6.09
C PHE A 527 21.73 17.50 6.21
N ASN A 528 23.00 17.08 6.08
CA ASN A 528 23.38 15.68 6.24
C ASN A 528 23.09 15.20 7.67
N GLU A 529 23.46 16.00 8.67
CA GLU A 529 23.16 15.72 10.08
C GLU A 529 21.64 15.59 10.32
N LEU A 530 20.83 16.45 9.69
CA LEU A 530 19.37 16.39 9.75
C LEU A 530 18.78 15.15 9.06
N PHE A 531 19.38 14.69 7.96
CA PHE A 531 18.95 13.45 7.30
C PHE A 531 19.30 12.20 8.12
N GLU A 532 20.46 12.18 8.77
CA GLU A 532 20.92 11.06 9.59
C GLU A 532 20.18 10.97 10.93
N ASN A 533 19.98 12.09 11.62
CA ASN A 533 19.51 12.11 13.01
C ASN A 533 18.15 12.82 13.22
N GLY A 534 17.63 13.52 12.21
CA GLY A 534 16.34 14.21 12.29
C GLY A 534 15.14 13.26 12.25
N ASP A 535 13.97 13.75 12.67
CA ASP A 535 12.72 13.01 12.55
C ASP A 535 12.18 12.97 11.11
N ILE A 536 11.09 12.22 10.88
CA ILE A 536 10.50 12.06 9.55
C ILE A 536 9.94 13.38 8.99
N GLU A 537 9.38 14.26 9.83
CA GLU A 537 8.78 15.52 9.37
C GLU A 537 9.84 16.54 8.96
N ILE A 538 10.90 16.69 9.77
CA ILE A 538 12.05 17.53 9.47
C ILE A 538 12.72 17.09 8.17
N ARG A 539 12.93 15.78 7.96
CA ARG A 539 13.47 15.26 6.70
C ARG A 539 12.63 15.63 5.47
N LYS A 540 11.30 15.58 5.59
CA LYS A 540 10.40 16.02 4.50
C LYS A 540 10.56 17.51 4.21
N ILE A 541 10.64 18.34 5.25
CA ILE A 541 10.88 19.78 5.11
C ILE A 541 12.26 20.04 4.49
N CYS A 542 13.30 19.29 4.89
CA CYS A 542 14.62 19.39 4.28
C CYS A 542 14.58 19.16 2.76
N ILE A 543 13.87 18.12 2.31
CA ILE A 543 13.68 17.82 0.89
C ILE A 543 12.98 18.99 0.19
N ASP A 544 11.85 19.46 0.73
CA ASP A 544 11.07 20.57 0.14
C ASP A 544 11.91 21.85 0.00
N VAL A 545 12.69 22.20 1.04
CA VAL A 545 13.56 23.40 1.04
C VAL A 545 14.71 23.26 0.03
N LEU A 546 15.39 22.11 -0.02
CA LEU A 546 16.48 21.92 -0.98
C LEU A 546 15.95 21.85 -2.43
N VAL A 547 14.79 21.23 -2.65
CA VAL A 547 14.13 21.19 -3.98
C VAL A 547 13.79 22.59 -4.46
N SER A 548 13.24 23.47 -3.62
CA SER A 548 12.98 24.86 -4.01
C SER A 548 14.27 25.59 -4.38
N MET A 549 15.37 25.36 -3.65
CA MET A 549 16.66 25.97 -3.98
C MET A 549 17.24 25.53 -5.33
N ILE A 550 16.92 24.35 -5.85
CA ILE A 550 17.36 23.93 -7.20
C ILE A 550 16.75 24.86 -8.26
N GLN A 551 15.55 25.39 -8.04
CA GLN A 551 14.87 26.30 -8.99
C GLN A 551 15.52 27.68 -8.99
N ASP A 552 15.79 28.25 -7.82
CA ASP A 552 16.07 29.68 -7.66
C ASP A 552 17.56 30.05 -7.75
N ARG A 553 18.46 29.06 -7.76
CA ARG A 553 19.92 29.31 -7.67
C ARG A 553 20.67 29.28 -8.98
N ASP A 554 21.96 29.61 -8.95
CA ASP A 554 22.81 29.48 -10.12
C ASP A 554 22.97 27.98 -10.52
N LEU A 555 23.42 27.73 -11.75
CA LEU A 555 23.47 26.37 -12.28
C LEU A 555 24.47 25.46 -11.56
N ARG A 556 25.59 25.99 -11.04
CA ARG A 556 26.59 25.15 -10.36
C ARG A 556 26.07 24.71 -9.00
N PHE A 557 25.45 25.61 -8.25
CA PHE A 557 24.89 25.31 -6.94
C PHE A 557 23.68 24.36 -7.05
N SER A 558 22.79 24.59 -8.04
CA SER A 558 21.65 23.71 -8.31
C SER A 558 22.06 22.26 -8.56
N GLN A 559 23.15 22.04 -9.31
CA GLN A 559 23.69 20.70 -9.58
C GLN A 559 24.23 20.04 -8.31
N LYS A 560 24.94 20.79 -7.46
CA LYS A 560 25.49 20.26 -6.21
C LYS A 560 24.37 19.87 -5.22
N ILE A 561 23.34 20.70 -5.08
CA ILE A 561 22.17 20.38 -4.26
C ILE A 561 21.45 19.15 -4.80
N PHE A 562 21.20 19.10 -6.10
CA PHE A 562 20.54 17.93 -6.70
C PHE A 562 21.33 16.64 -6.44
N ASN A 563 22.65 16.65 -6.68
CA ASN A 563 23.53 15.51 -6.41
C ASN A 563 23.60 15.13 -4.92
N PHE A 564 23.43 16.09 -4.01
CA PHE A 564 23.30 15.79 -2.58
C PHE A 564 21.96 15.11 -2.27
N LEU A 565 20.87 15.56 -2.89
CA LEU A 565 19.52 15.07 -2.64
C LEU A 565 19.24 13.67 -3.18
N ILE A 566 19.93 13.21 -4.24
CA ILE A 566 19.62 11.95 -4.94
C ILE A 566 19.26 10.80 -3.98
N PRO A 567 20.06 10.44 -2.96
CA PRO A 567 19.74 9.30 -2.09
C PRO A 567 18.43 9.43 -1.32
N TYR A 568 17.92 10.64 -1.14
CA TYR A 568 16.76 10.96 -0.30
C TYR A 568 15.48 11.19 -1.09
N LEU A 569 15.53 11.20 -2.42
CA LEU A 569 14.37 11.39 -3.28
C LEU A 569 13.66 10.05 -3.55
N ASP A 570 12.34 10.10 -3.66
CA ASP A 570 11.57 9.01 -4.26
C ASP A 570 11.71 9.03 -5.78
N GLY A 571 11.39 7.91 -6.44
CA GLY A 571 11.57 7.74 -7.88
C GLY A 571 10.92 8.83 -8.75
N THR A 572 9.65 9.14 -8.50
CA THR A 572 8.89 10.14 -9.26
C THR A 572 9.40 11.56 -9.00
N VAL A 573 9.69 11.89 -7.74
CA VAL A 573 10.24 13.20 -7.34
C VAL A 573 11.64 13.40 -7.93
N PHE A 574 12.47 12.35 -7.95
CA PHE A 574 13.77 12.36 -8.62
C PHE A 574 13.63 12.73 -10.11
N LEU A 575 12.72 12.08 -10.84
CA LEU A 575 12.55 12.30 -12.27
C LEU A 575 12.06 13.73 -12.59
N ILE A 576 11.12 14.25 -11.79
CA ILE A 576 10.62 15.63 -11.92
C ILE A 576 11.78 16.63 -11.78
N ASN A 577 12.60 16.46 -10.73
CA ASN A 577 13.74 17.34 -10.46
C ASN A 577 14.88 17.17 -11.48
N LEU A 578 15.09 15.95 -11.98
CA LEU A 578 16.02 15.65 -13.06
C LEU A 578 15.67 16.43 -14.33
N LYS A 579 14.40 16.36 -14.74
CA LYS A 579 13.87 17.04 -15.93
C LYS A 579 13.92 18.57 -15.77
N MET A 580 13.65 19.05 -14.56
CA MET A 580 13.76 20.47 -14.21
C MET A 580 15.20 20.97 -14.34
N LEU A 581 16.18 20.26 -13.77
CA LEU A 581 17.59 20.62 -13.85
C LEU A 581 18.10 20.59 -15.30
N PHE A 582 17.69 19.58 -16.08
CA PHE A 582 17.96 19.50 -17.50
C PHE A 582 17.44 20.74 -18.26
N ASN A 583 16.18 21.12 -18.04
CA ASN A 583 15.59 22.29 -18.70
C ASN A 583 16.35 23.59 -18.36
N LYS A 584 16.85 23.72 -17.13
CA LYS A 584 17.68 24.85 -16.71
C LYS A 584 19.03 24.89 -17.45
N LEU A 585 19.71 23.74 -17.56
CA LEU A 585 20.96 23.62 -18.32
C LEU A 585 20.78 23.88 -19.82
N ARG A 586 19.66 23.41 -20.39
CA ARG A 586 19.30 23.67 -21.79
C ARG A 586 19.09 25.16 -22.04
N LYS A 587 18.27 25.84 -21.23
CA LYS A 587 18.03 27.29 -21.34
C LYS A 587 19.33 28.10 -21.23
N ALA A 588 20.25 27.67 -20.37
CA ALA A 588 21.57 28.29 -20.20
C ALA A 588 22.60 27.90 -21.28
N LYS A 589 22.27 27.03 -22.24
CA LYS A 589 23.19 26.45 -23.25
C LYS A 589 24.43 25.79 -22.65
N LYS A 590 24.29 25.18 -21.46
CA LYS A 590 25.38 24.55 -20.69
C LYS A 590 25.21 23.04 -20.51
N LEU A 591 24.50 22.35 -21.41
CA LEU A 591 24.28 20.89 -21.32
C LEU A 591 25.59 20.07 -21.21
N LYS A 592 26.71 20.56 -21.75
CA LYS A 592 28.02 19.91 -21.61
C LYS A 592 28.56 19.87 -20.17
N THR A 593 28.06 20.72 -19.27
CA THR A 593 28.46 20.73 -17.87
C THR A 593 27.60 19.81 -17.01
N TRP A 594 26.70 19.03 -17.62
CA TRP A 594 25.86 18.05 -16.93
C TRP A 594 26.72 17.01 -16.22
N ASP A 595 26.50 16.86 -14.92
CA ASP A 595 27.09 15.79 -14.13
C ASP A 595 26.14 15.33 -13.03
N ILE A 596 25.91 14.03 -12.99
CA ILE A 596 25.14 13.36 -11.95
C ILE A 596 26.03 12.34 -11.27
N ASP A 597 26.04 12.37 -9.95
CA ASP A 597 26.71 11.38 -9.14
C ASP A 597 25.94 10.05 -9.18
N LYS A 598 26.30 9.21 -10.16
CA LYS A 598 25.73 7.89 -10.39
C LYS A 598 25.94 6.92 -9.22
N SER A 599 26.88 7.19 -8.32
CA SER A 599 27.11 6.36 -7.12
C SER A 599 26.00 6.51 -6.09
N LYS A 600 25.27 7.63 -6.14
CA LYS A 600 24.17 7.96 -5.23
C LYS A 600 22.80 7.49 -5.73
N LEU A 601 22.72 7.00 -6.96
CA LEU A 601 21.49 6.44 -7.50
C LEU A 601 21.12 5.17 -6.72
N LYS A 602 19.82 4.97 -6.53
CA LYS A 602 19.23 3.75 -5.95
C LYS A 602 18.48 3.02 -7.05
N ASP A 603 18.17 1.75 -6.82
CA ASP A 603 17.39 0.90 -7.73
C ASP A 603 16.09 1.55 -8.22
N ILE A 604 15.39 2.26 -7.34
CA ILE A 604 14.14 2.97 -7.66
C ILE A 604 14.37 4.05 -8.72
N HIS A 605 15.48 4.80 -8.65
CA HIS A 605 15.82 5.83 -9.64
C HIS A 605 16.14 5.23 -11.00
N VAL A 606 16.89 4.13 -11.03
CA VAL A 606 17.24 3.44 -12.28
C VAL A 606 15.99 2.90 -12.96
N LYS A 607 15.06 2.33 -12.17
CA LYS A 607 13.78 1.85 -12.68
C LYS A 607 12.94 2.98 -13.28
N GLU A 608 12.81 4.11 -12.59
CA GLU A 608 12.05 5.26 -13.10
C GLU A 608 12.67 5.88 -14.37
N ILE A 609 13.99 5.94 -14.49
CA ILE A 609 14.66 6.38 -15.74
C ILE A 609 14.26 5.47 -16.91
N LEU A 610 14.26 4.15 -16.70
CA LEU A 610 13.87 3.19 -17.73
C LEU A 610 12.38 3.30 -18.08
N LEU A 611 11.51 3.50 -17.08
CA LEU A 611 10.07 3.69 -17.30
C LEU A 611 9.79 4.99 -18.06
N GLU A 612 10.50 6.10 -17.79
CA GLU A 612 10.39 7.34 -18.58
C GLU A 612 10.80 7.11 -20.04
N LEU A 613 11.89 6.37 -20.29
CA LEU A 613 12.31 6.03 -21.67
C LEU A 613 11.24 5.22 -22.41
N VAL A 614 10.67 4.21 -21.75
CA VAL A 614 9.59 3.38 -22.31
C VAL A 614 8.34 4.23 -22.58
N SER A 615 7.96 5.08 -21.63
CA SER A 615 6.80 5.97 -21.72
C SER A 615 6.92 6.91 -22.91
N ILE A 616 8.06 7.58 -23.07
CA ILE A 616 8.30 8.51 -24.19
C ILE A 616 8.34 7.75 -25.52
N ARG A 617 8.93 6.55 -25.59
CA ARG A 617 8.97 5.76 -26.85
C ARG A 617 7.58 5.40 -27.36
N LYS A 618 6.63 5.14 -26.46
CA LYS A 618 5.24 4.80 -26.79
C LYS A 618 4.43 6.02 -27.25
N GLN A 619 4.95 7.26 -27.15
CA GLN A 619 4.26 8.47 -27.59
C GLN A 619 4.40 8.71 -29.11
N ASN A 620 3.33 9.21 -29.73
CA ASN A 620 3.27 9.39 -31.20
C ASN A 620 4.09 10.57 -31.75
N LYS A 621 4.49 11.53 -30.90
CA LYS A 621 5.24 12.73 -31.32
C LYS A 621 6.25 13.14 -30.26
N ILE A 622 7.48 13.41 -30.70
CA ILE A 622 8.59 13.90 -29.86
C ILE A 622 8.92 15.32 -30.34
N ASP A 623 8.96 16.29 -29.43
CA ASP A 623 9.40 17.66 -29.72
C ASP A 623 10.93 17.83 -29.52
N ASP A 624 11.51 18.94 -29.99
CA ASP A 624 12.95 19.21 -29.90
C ASP A 624 13.47 19.22 -28.45
N SER A 625 12.60 19.60 -27.52
CA SER A 625 12.87 19.64 -26.08
C SER A 625 13.08 18.23 -25.52
N ALA A 626 12.18 17.31 -25.87
CA ALA A 626 12.23 15.90 -25.52
C ALA A 626 13.38 15.19 -26.24
N TYR A 627 13.71 15.57 -27.48
CA TYR A 627 14.83 15.02 -28.23
C TYR A 627 16.16 15.12 -27.43
N GLN A 628 16.54 16.32 -27.00
CA GLN A 628 17.78 16.53 -26.25
C GLN A 628 17.77 15.85 -24.86
N TYR A 629 16.58 15.72 -24.27
CA TYR A 629 16.39 15.03 -23.00
C TYR A 629 16.63 13.52 -23.14
N LEU A 630 16.13 12.92 -24.22
CA LEU A 630 16.33 11.51 -24.53
C LEU A 630 17.81 11.18 -24.77
N GLU A 631 18.54 12.00 -25.51
CA GLU A 631 19.98 11.80 -25.70
C GLU A 631 20.74 11.77 -24.37
N MET A 632 20.38 12.68 -23.45
CA MET A 632 20.94 12.70 -22.10
C MET A 632 20.59 11.43 -21.32
N LEU A 633 19.33 10.98 -21.38
CA LEU A 633 18.90 9.76 -20.69
C LEU A 633 19.55 8.49 -21.26
N PHE A 634 19.77 8.40 -22.57
CA PHE A 634 20.48 7.27 -23.19
C PHE A 634 21.92 7.17 -22.66
N GLN A 635 22.63 8.30 -22.65
CA GLN A 635 24.00 8.34 -22.13
C GLN A 635 24.05 8.07 -20.63
N LEU A 636 23.12 8.62 -19.85
CA LEU A 636 23.03 8.35 -18.41
C LEU A 636 22.80 6.86 -18.15
N SER A 637 21.82 6.26 -18.83
CA SER A 637 21.48 4.84 -18.73
C SER A 637 22.69 3.95 -19.06
N ALA A 638 23.40 4.24 -20.16
CA ALA A 638 24.61 3.49 -20.53
C ALA A 638 25.71 3.54 -19.46
N ASN A 639 25.79 4.62 -18.68
CA ASN A 639 26.80 4.79 -17.64
C ASN A 639 26.39 4.21 -16.28
N ILE A 640 25.09 4.07 -15.99
CA ILE A 640 24.57 3.55 -14.72
C ILE A 640 25.07 2.12 -14.42
N ILE A 641 25.36 1.32 -15.44
CA ILE A 641 25.87 -0.05 -15.28
C ILE A 641 27.13 -0.16 -14.41
N GLN A 642 27.96 0.88 -14.37
CA GLN A 642 29.19 0.88 -13.56
C GLN A 642 28.90 0.77 -12.06
N THR A 643 27.73 1.25 -11.62
CA THR A 643 27.30 1.19 -10.22
C THR A 643 26.15 0.21 -10.01
N HIS A 644 25.36 -0.09 -11.05
CA HIS A 644 24.19 -0.97 -10.98
C HIS A 644 24.20 -2.04 -12.09
N PRO A 645 25.12 -3.02 -12.06
CA PRO A 645 25.32 -3.98 -13.15
C PRO A 645 24.11 -4.86 -13.46
N LYS A 646 23.25 -5.15 -12.47
CA LYS A 646 22.02 -5.95 -12.65
C LYS A 646 21.03 -5.36 -13.67
N TYR A 647 21.12 -4.06 -13.98
CA TYR A 647 20.24 -3.43 -14.96
C TYR A 647 20.74 -3.51 -16.41
N PHE A 648 21.89 -4.14 -16.67
CA PHE A 648 22.46 -4.25 -18.01
C PHE A 648 21.43 -4.75 -19.04
N SER A 649 20.75 -5.86 -18.75
CA SER A 649 19.79 -6.46 -19.68
C SER A 649 18.63 -5.53 -19.99
N PHE A 650 18.10 -4.83 -18.99
CA PHE A 650 16.98 -3.89 -19.15
C PHE A 650 17.36 -2.62 -19.91
N ILE A 651 18.52 -2.02 -19.58
CA ILE A 651 19.04 -0.84 -20.30
C ILE A 651 19.33 -1.20 -21.75
N ARG A 652 20.00 -2.34 -21.98
CA ARG A 652 20.29 -2.83 -23.33
C ARG A 652 19.03 -3.08 -24.13
N HIS A 653 18.02 -3.70 -23.52
CA HIS A 653 16.72 -3.94 -24.13
C HIS A 653 16.09 -2.62 -24.60
N GLU A 654 15.99 -1.63 -23.72
CA GLU A 654 15.32 -0.38 -24.07
C GLU A 654 16.11 0.44 -25.11
N LEU A 655 17.43 0.56 -24.98
CA LEU A 655 18.26 1.22 -26.01
C LEU A 655 18.12 0.54 -27.38
N THR A 656 18.03 -0.79 -27.40
CA THR A 656 17.84 -1.54 -28.66
C THR A 656 16.48 -1.28 -29.28
N ASN A 657 15.42 -1.17 -28.47
CA ASN A 657 14.09 -0.79 -28.97
C ASN A 657 14.10 0.61 -29.60
N TRP A 658 14.85 1.57 -29.03
CA TRP A 658 15.04 2.88 -29.64
C TRP A 658 15.79 2.82 -30.97
N VAL A 659 16.77 1.92 -31.12
CA VAL A 659 17.47 1.70 -32.40
C VAL A 659 16.53 1.09 -33.46
N LEU A 660 15.66 0.17 -33.06
CA LEU A 660 14.76 -0.55 -33.99
C LEU A 660 13.54 0.27 -34.42
N HIS A 661 12.89 0.98 -33.49
CA HIS A 661 11.55 1.54 -33.70
C HIS A 661 11.52 3.07 -33.83
N SER A 662 12.62 3.78 -33.54
CA SER A 662 12.63 5.23 -33.68
C SER A 662 12.47 5.67 -35.14
N SER A 663 11.56 6.61 -35.39
CA SER A 663 11.43 7.26 -36.70
C SER A 663 12.46 8.38 -36.94
N TYR A 664 13.23 8.76 -35.91
CA TYR A 664 14.18 9.86 -35.96
C TYR A 664 15.61 9.34 -36.09
N GLY A 665 16.24 9.56 -37.25
CA GLY A 665 17.57 9.03 -37.57
C GLY A 665 18.69 9.48 -36.62
N GLU A 666 18.58 10.66 -36.01
CA GLU A 666 19.57 11.12 -35.02
C GLU A 666 19.43 10.40 -33.67
N LEU A 667 18.19 10.14 -33.21
CA LEU A 667 17.95 9.31 -32.01
C LEU A 667 18.45 7.88 -32.19
N ILE A 668 18.29 7.29 -33.39
CA ILE A 668 18.85 5.97 -33.70
C ILE A 668 20.37 5.97 -33.49
N LYS A 669 21.08 6.97 -34.04
CA LYS A 669 22.54 7.10 -33.88
C LYS A 669 22.94 7.30 -32.42
N SER A 670 22.19 8.10 -31.67
CA SER A 670 22.45 8.37 -30.25
C SER A 670 22.24 7.11 -29.38
N ALA A 671 21.17 6.36 -29.63
CA ALA A 671 20.89 5.09 -28.98
C ALA A 671 21.94 4.03 -29.34
N GLU A 672 22.35 3.92 -30.61
CA GLU A 672 23.44 3.01 -31.04
C GLU A 672 24.77 3.36 -30.36
N SER A 673 25.11 4.65 -30.29
CA SER A 673 26.32 5.12 -29.59
C SER A 673 26.29 4.73 -28.11
N SER A 674 25.14 4.94 -27.44
CA SER A 674 24.93 4.58 -26.04
C SER A 674 24.95 3.07 -25.80
N LEU A 675 24.45 2.27 -26.75
CA LEU A 675 24.52 0.81 -26.72
C LEU A 675 25.96 0.31 -26.83
N ASN A 676 26.77 0.91 -27.72
CA ASN A 676 28.20 0.62 -27.81
C ASN A 676 28.95 0.99 -26.53
N LEU A 677 28.61 2.14 -25.94
CA LEU A 677 29.15 2.58 -24.65
C LEU A 677 28.81 1.59 -23.53
N LEU A 678 27.54 1.17 -23.43
CA LEU A 678 27.07 0.18 -22.47
C LEU A 678 27.87 -1.13 -22.56
N ASN A 679 28.04 -1.67 -23.78
CA ASN A 679 28.83 -2.88 -24.02
C ASN A 679 30.31 -2.68 -23.66
N SER A 680 30.86 -1.49 -23.89
CA SER A 680 32.25 -1.18 -23.52
C SER A 680 32.45 -1.14 -22.00
N HIS A 681 31.47 -0.63 -21.24
CA HIS A 681 31.51 -0.61 -19.78
C HIS A 681 31.40 -2.00 -19.19
N LEU A 682 30.50 -2.85 -19.72
CA LEU A 682 30.42 -4.26 -19.33
C LEU A 682 31.78 -4.97 -19.48
N LYS A 683 32.44 -4.78 -20.63
CA LYS A 683 33.77 -5.36 -20.89
C LYS A 683 34.87 -4.85 -19.97
N ARG A 684 34.72 -3.68 -19.36
CA ARG A 684 35.68 -3.14 -18.38
C ARG A 684 35.45 -3.69 -16.99
N LEU A 685 34.19 -3.97 -16.64
CA LEU A 685 33.84 -4.59 -15.35
C LEU A 685 34.39 -6.02 -15.26
N ILE A 686 34.47 -6.73 -16.38
CA ILE A 686 34.91 -8.12 -16.42
C ILE A 686 36.41 -8.19 -16.76
N PRO A 687 37.26 -8.76 -15.88
CA PRO A 687 38.69 -8.86 -16.13
C PRO A 687 38.99 -9.79 -17.32
N LYS A 688 39.86 -9.36 -18.24
CA LYS A 688 40.40 -10.22 -19.29
C LYS A 688 41.47 -11.13 -18.70
N ARG A 689 41.31 -12.45 -18.82
CA ARG A 689 42.35 -13.43 -18.51
C ARG A 689 42.56 -14.36 -19.71
N GLU A 690 43.80 -14.43 -20.19
CA GLU A 690 44.21 -15.52 -21.08
C GLU A 690 44.50 -16.74 -20.20
N THR A 691 43.89 -17.88 -20.53
CA THR A 691 43.93 -19.11 -19.73
C THR A 691 44.40 -20.27 -20.61
N ASP A 692 45.08 -21.24 -20.00
CA ASP A 692 45.66 -22.37 -20.74
C ASP A 692 44.56 -23.34 -21.20
N MET A 693 44.72 -23.93 -22.39
CA MET A 693 43.81 -24.91 -22.96
C MET A 693 43.68 -26.15 -22.05
N GLN A 694 44.74 -26.48 -21.31
CA GLN A 694 44.78 -27.67 -20.46
C GLN A 694 43.88 -27.53 -19.23
N GLU A 695 43.70 -26.32 -18.70
CA GLU A 695 42.80 -26.02 -17.56
C GLU A 695 41.33 -26.18 -17.98
N TRP A 696 40.93 -25.61 -19.11
CA TRP A 696 39.56 -25.74 -19.61
C TRP A 696 39.17 -27.19 -19.93
N LYS A 697 40.10 -28.01 -20.40
CA LYS A 697 39.84 -29.44 -20.68
C LYS A 697 39.54 -30.25 -19.42
N GLN A 698 40.00 -29.82 -18.24
CA GLN A 698 39.71 -30.49 -16.96
C GLN A 698 38.33 -30.11 -16.40
N LEU A 699 37.80 -28.95 -16.79
CA LEU A 699 36.51 -28.44 -16.32
C LEU A 699 35.34 -28.86 -17.21
N ILE A 700 35.57 -29.14 -18.50
CA ILE A 700 34.50 -29.37 -19.48
C ILE A 700 34.29 -30.85 -19.76
N GLN A 701 33.03 -31.27 -19.71
CA GLN A 701 32.56 -32.58 -20.10
C GLN A 701 31.56 -32.48 -21.25
N PHE A 702 31.77 -33.26 -22.30
CA PHE A 702 30.90 -33.31 -23.47
C PHE A 702 30.03 -34.55 -23.48
N GLU A 703 28.78 -34.38 -23.90
CA GLU A 703 27.93 -35.49 -24.29
C GLU A 703 28.59 -36.28 -25.44
N LYS A 704 28.57 -37.61 -25.36
CA LYS A 704 29.24 -38.52 -26.30
C LYS A 704 28.84 -38.32 -27.78
N SER A 705 27.67 -37.71 -28.02
CA SER A 705 27.12 -37.45 -29.35
C SER A 705 27.78 -36.28 -30.09
N ILE A 706 28.59 -35.46 -29.40
CA ILE A 706 29.20 -34.24 -29.98
C ILE A 706 30.51 -34.59 -30.72
N GLU A 707 30.59 -34.24 -32.01
CA GLU A 707 31.76 -34.45 -32.87
C GLU A 707 33.01 -33.68 -32.37
N ILE A 708 34.21 -34.25 -32.57
CA ILE A 708 35.49 -33.74 -32.01
C ILE A 708 35.85 -32.33 -32.53
N ASP A 709 35.54 -32.03 -33.79
CA ASP A 709 35.74 -30.69 -34.38
C ASP A 709 34.86 -29.63 -33.69
N LYS A 710 33.62 -30.00 -33.29
CA LYS A 710 32.70 -29.13 -32.54
C LYS A 710 33.15 -28.94 -31.10
N GLN A 711 33.66 -29.98 -30.44
CA GLN A 711 34.27 -29.85 -29.11
C GLN A 711 35.44 -28.87 -29.14
N THR A 712 36.30 -28.98 -30.16
CA THR A 712 37.45 -28.09 -30.35
C THR A 712 37.01 -26.64 -30.57
N TYR A 713 35.93 -26.41 -31.35
CA TYR A 713 35.34 -25.09 -31.52
C TYR A 713 34.85 -24.49 -30.19
N LEU A 714 34.13 -25.27 -29.37
CA LEU A 714 33.58 -24.81 -28.09
C LEU A 714 34.69 -24.51 -27.06
N ILE A 715 35.73 -25.34 -26.99
CA ILE A 715 36.90 -25.07 -26.12
C ILE A 715 37.60 -23.78 -26.57
N ASN A 716 37.83 -23.61 -27.87
CA ASN A 716 38.45 -22.38 -28.40
C ASN A 716 37.60 -21.13 -28.13
N LEU A 717 36.27 -21.26 -28.12
CA LEU A 717 35.36 -20.17 -27.80
C LEU A 717 35.55 -19.70 -26.35
N PHE A 718 35.67 -20.64 -25.40
CA PHE A 718 35.87 -20.31 -23.98
C PHE A 718 37.27 -19.80 -23.68
N GLN A 719 38.29 -20.28 -24.39
CA GLN A 719 39.66 -19.83 -24.19
C GLN A 719 39.89 -18.40 -24.68
N LYS A 720 39.39 -18.07 -25.88
CA LYS A 720 39.68 -16.79 -26.55
C LYS A 720 38.78 -15.65 -26.11
N GLN A 721 37.73 -15.92 -25.36
CA GLN A 721 36.73 -14.93 -24.95
C GLN A 721 36.40 -15.08 -23.48
N SER A 722 36.14 -13.98 -22.79
CA SER A 722 35.61 -13.96 -21.42
C SER A 722 34.15 -14.41 -21.33
N ILE A 723 33.70 -15.28 -22.24
CA ILE A 723 32.27 -15.48 -22.50
C ILE A 723 31.54 -16.18 -21.35
N ILE A 724 32.19 -17.11 -20.67
CA ILE A 724 31.65 -17.75 -19.46
C ILE A 724 31.48 -16.71 -18.35
N PHE A 725 32.52 -15.90 -18.13
CA PHE A 725 32.49 -14.83 -17.13
C PHE A 725 31.44 -13.76 -17.45
N GLU A 726 31.33 -13.33 -18.71
CA GLU A 726 30.28 -12.40 -19.19
C GLU A 726 28.89 -12.98 -19.00
N THR A 727 28.70 -14.25 -19.38
CA THR A 727 27.42 -14.93 -19.26
C THR A 727 26.98 -15.02 -17.80
N ILE A 728 27.88 -15.42 -16.90
CA ILE A 728 27.59 -15.55 -15.48
C ILE A 728 27.39 -14.19 -14.83
N PHE A 729 28.21 -13.19 -15.17
CA PHE A 729 28.03 -11.83 -14.67
C PHE A 729 26.65 -11.28 -15.02
N ILE A 730 26.18 -11.49 -16.25
CA ILE A 730 24.84 -11.07 -16.69
C ILE A 730 23.75 -11.88 -15.98
N LEU A 731 23.85 -13.21 -15.97
CA LEU A 731 22.82 -14.10 -15.38
C LEU A 731 22.68 -13.93 -13.87
N SER A 732 23.77 -13.65 -13.17
CA SER A 732 23.79 -13.43 -11.71
C SER A 732 23.47 -12.00 -11.30
N GLY A 733 23.36 -11.06 -12.25
CA GLY A 733 23.16 -9.63 -11.96
C GLY A 733 24.41 -8.92 -11.43
N GLY A 734 25.61 -9.47 -11.66
CA GLY A 734 26.89 -8.81 -11.35
C GLY A 734 27.91 -9.63 -10.56
N ARG A 735 27.70 -10.95 -10.37
CA ARG A 735 28.67 -11.81 -9.68
C ARG A 735 29.91 -12.03 -10.55
N HIS A 736 31.08 -11.76 -9.97
CA HIS A 736 32.36 -12.20 -10.51
C HIS A 736 32.64 -13.63 -10.04
N ILE A 737 33.17 -14.45 -10.93
CA ILE A 737 33.66 -15.79 -10.61
C ILE A 737 35.07 -15.99 -11.17
N ASN A 738 35.82 -16.90 -10.57
CA ASN A 738 37.11 -17.38 -11.07
C ASN A 738 37.03 -18.84 -11.54
N LEU A 739 38.04 -19.34 -12.26
CA LEU A 739 38.07 -20.72 -12.76
C LEU A 739 38.14 -21.76 -11.63
N ASP A 740 38.87 -21.44 -10.57
CA ASP A 740 39.02 -22.26 -9.36
C ASP A 740 37.74 -22.38 -8.55
N GLU A 741 36.72 -21.56 -8.82
CA GLU A 741 35.38 -21.68 -8.23
C GLU A 741 34.48 -22.67 -9.00
N ILE A 742 34.90 -23.12 -10.18
CA ILE A 742 34.17 -24.11 -10.99
C ILE A 742 34.55 -25.51 -10.49
N GLU A 743 33.57 -26.41 -10.37
CA GLU A 743 33.86 -27.80 -10.02
C GLU A 743 34.68 -28.49 -11.12
N ASN A 744 35.50 -29.48 -10.75
CA ASN A 744 36.15 -30.35 -11.73
C ASN A 744 35.07 -31.11 -12.52
N GLU A 745 35.19 -31.14 -13.85
CA GLU A 745 34.11 -31.58 -14.75
C GLU A 745 32.77 -30.84 -14.55
N GLY A 746 32.79 -29.66 -13.92
CA GLY A 746 31.60 -28.89 -13.55
C GLY A 746 30.88 -28.20 -14.72
N ILE A 747 31.44 -28.23 -15.94
CA ILE A 747 30.81 -27.69 -17.16
C ILE A 747 30.35 -28.85 -18.04
N TRP A 748 29.06 -29.16 -18.00
CA TRP A 748 28.44 -30.16 -18.86
C TRP A 748 27.84 -29.56 -20.13
N ILE A 749 28.26 -30.06 -21.30
CA ILE A 749 27.78 -29.60 -22.60
C ILE A 749 27.04 -30.72 -23.33
N SER A 750 25.79 -30.45 -23.72
CA SER A 750 24.92 -31.37 -24.47
C SER A 750 24.39 -30.73 -25.75
N GLN A 751 24.14 -31.51 -26.79
CA GLN A 751 23.57 -31.01 -28.04
C GLN A 751 22.04 -31.07 -27.96
N LEU A 752 21.37 -29.92 -28.03
CA LEU A 752 19.91 -29.88 -27.96
C LEU A 752 19.27 -30.33 -29.29
N TYR A 753 19.68 -29.71 -30.39
CA TYR A 753 19.25 -30.08 -31.74
C TYR A 753 20.14 -29.41 -32.79
N LYS A 754 20.09 -29.94 -34.02
CA LYS A 754 20.82 -29.47 -35.20
C LYS A 754 19.83 -29.15 -36.31
N GLU A 755 19.90 -27.93 -36.84
CA GLU A 755 19.24 -27.52 -38.08
C GLU A 755 20.29 -27.21 -39.14
N ASP A 756 19.87 -27.06 -40.40
CA ASP A 756 20.76 -26.80 -41.53
C ASP A 756 21.67 -25.57 -41.35
N ASP A 757 21.16 -24.54 -40.65
CA ASP A 757 21.82 -23.24 -40.54
C ASP A 757 22.46 -22.98 -39.17
N TYR A 758 22.14 -23.80 -38.16
CA TYR A 758 22.66 -23.59 -36.81
C TYR A 758 22.62 -24.85 -35.92
N ILE A 759 23.51 -24.89 -34.94
CA ILE A 759 23.59 -25.95 -33.92
C ILE A 759 23.45 -25.31 -32.55
N LYS A 760 22.62 -25.89 -31.68
CA LYS A 760 22.44 -25.42 -30.29
C LYS A 760 23.01 -26.41 -29.29
N TYR A 761 23.85 -25.89 -28.40
CA TYR A 761 24.41 -26.61 -27.27
C TYR A 761 23.84 -26.03 -25.97
N ARG A 762 23.41 -26.90 -25.07
CA ARG A 762 23.11 -26.53 -23.68
C ARG A 762 24.39 -26.66 -22.86
N VAL A 763 24.70 -25.62 -22.10
CA VAL A 763 25.82 -25.59 -21.17
C VAL A 763 25.25 -25.47 -19.76
N LEU A 764 25.55 -26.46 -18.92
CA LEU A 764 25.28 -26.43 -17.49
C LEU A 764 26.62 -26.29 -16.77
N LEU A 765 26.82 -25.16 -16.09
CA LEU A 765 28.02 -24.87 -15.32
C LEU A 765 27.69 -24.89 -13.84
N THR A 766 28.43 -25.66 -13.06
CA THR A 766 28.25 -25.82 -11.61
C THR A 766 29.47 -25.27 -10.88
N LEU A 767 29.22 -24.42 -9.90
CA LEU A 767 30.23 -23.86 -9.00
C LEU A 767 30.38 -24.75 -7.76
N GLN A 768 31.54 -24.65 -7.10
CA GLN A 768 31.85 -25.42 -5.88
C GLN A 768 30.92 -25.12 -4.69
N ASP A 769 30.21 -24.00 -4.72
CA ASP A 769 29.19 -23.64 -3.72
C ASP A 769 27.80 -24.26 -4.02
N GLY A 770 27.71 -25.08 -5.08
CA GLY A 770 26.48 -25.74 -5.54
C GLY A 770 25.58 -24.87 -6.42
N VAL A 771 25.95 -23.62 -6.73
CA VAL A 771 25.19 -22.76 -7.65
C VAL A 771 25.43 -23.21 -9.09
N ALA A 772 24.35 -23.40 -9.85
CA ALA A 772 24.41 -23.80 -11.25
C ALA A 772 23.86 -22.73 -12.19
N PHE A 773 24.57 -22.49 -13.30
CA PHE A 773 24.17 -21.61 -14.39
C PHE A 773 23.88 -22.44 -15.65
N ASN A 774 22.75 -22.17 -16.30
CA ASN A 774 22.29 -22.96 -17.44
C ASN A 774 21.96 -22.03 -18.62
N PHE A 775 22.66 -22.20 -19.72
CA PHE A 775 22.54 -21.32 -20.89
C PHE A 775 22.76 -22.09 -22.20
N ILE A 776 22.42 -21.45 -23.31
CA ILE A 776 22.46 -22.01 -24.66
C ILE A 776 23.53 -21.29 -25.46
N ILE A 777 24.38 -22.07 -26.11
CA ILE A 777 25.30 -21.59 -27.15
C ILE A 777 24.74 -22.00 -28.51
N SER A 778 24.42 -21.02 -29.34
CA SER A 778 23.95 -21.21 -30.71
C SER A 778 25.08 -20.88 -31.69
N HIS A 779 25.59 -21.87 -32.40
CA HIS A 779 26.57 -21.71 -33.47
C HIS A 779 25.86 -21.58 -34.82
N LEU A 780 25.99 -20.42 -35.46
CA LEU A 780 25.31 -20.05 -36.70
C LEU A 780 26.26 -20.30 -37.90
N LEU A 781 25.91 -21.22 -38.79
CA LEU A 781 26.81 -21.69 -39.84
C LEU A 781 26.85 -20.74 -41.05
N ASN A 782 25.69 -20.23 -41.48
CA ASN A 782 25.51 -19.53 -42.76
C ASN A 782 25.26 -18.01 -42.62
N PHE A 783 25.58 -17.41 -41.48
CA PHE A 783 25.30 -16.00 -41.20
C PHE A 783 26.54 -15.12 -41.32
N ASN A 784 26.40 -13.95 -41.95
CA ASN A 784 27.46 -12.93 -41.99
C ASN A 784 27.38 -11.95 -40.80
N LYS A 785 28.42 -11.14 -40.58
CA LYS A 785 28.49 -10.22 -39.43
C LYS A 785 27.33 -9.21 -39.36
N LYS A 786 26.85 -8.72 -40.51
CA LYS A 786 25.77 -7.73 -40.58
C LYS A 786 24.43 -8.37 -40.21
N GLU A 787 24.18 -9.57 -40.72
CA GLU A 787 23.00 -10.38 -40.38
C GLU A 787 22.98 -10.71 -38.88
N MET A 788 24.13 -11.12 -38.32
CA MET A 788 24.28 -11.37 -36.88
C MET A 788 23.93 -10.15 -36.03
N LYS A 789 24.41 -8.95 -36.41
CA LYS A 789 24.09 -7.71 -35.68
C LYS A 789 22.58 -7.44 -35.70
N ASN A 790 21.96 -7.46 -36.88
CA ASN A 790 20.52 -7.24 -37.02
C ASN A 790 19.69 -8.28 -36.25
N LEU A 791 20.09 -9.55 -36.34
CA LEU A 791 19.46 -10.64 -35.61
C LEU A 791 19.56 -10.40 -34.10
N SER A 792 20.72 -9.99 -33.59
CA SER A 792 20.91 -9.72 -32.16
C SER A 792 19.99 -8.60 -31.64
N HIS A 793 19.79 -7.53 -32.41
CA HIS A 793 18.87 -6.45 -32.01
C HIS A 793 17.44 -6.97 -31.86
N TRP A 794 16.94 -7.73 -32.84
CA TRP A 794 15.61 -8.35 -32.76
C TRP A 794 15.51 -9.35 -31.61
N GLN A 795 16.54 -10.14 -31.35
CA GLN A 795 16.50 -11.08 -30.21
C GLN A 795 16.52 -10.35 -28.86
N ILE A 796 17.22 -9.22 -28.76
CA ILE A 796 17.21 -8.38 -27.56
C ILE A 796 15.82 -7.75 -27.34
N SER A 797 15.16 -7.21 -28.36
CA SER A 797 13.81 -6.63 -28.24
C SER A 797 12.73 -7.67 -27.88
N MET A 798 12.97 -8.94 -28.22
CA MET A 798 12.10 -10.06 -27.87
C MET A 798 12.35 -10.62 -26.46
N SER A 799 13.52 -10.33 -25.86
CA SER A 799 13.91 -10.76 -24.51
C SER A 799 13.32 -9.89 -23.38
N SER A 800 13.70 -10.13 -22.11
CA SER A 800 13.14 -9.41 -20.97
C SER A 800 13.46 -7.91 -20.98
N GLY A 801 12.40 -7.11 -20.95
CA GLY A 801 12.42 -5.67 -20.68
C GLY A 801 11.90 -5.36 -19.28
N ILE A 802 11.88 -4.08 -18.92
CA ILE A 802 11.43 -3.62 -17.58
C ILE A 802 9.94 -3.92 -17.31
N ASP A 803 9.14 -4.05 -18.37
CA ASP A 803 7.71 -4.38 -18.33
C ASP A 803 7.43 -5.91 -18.19
N ASN A 804 8.47 -6.74 -18.00
CA ASN A 804 8.40 -8.21 -17.79
C ASN A 804 7.71 -9.06 -18.90
N SER A 805 7.45 -8.51 -20.09
CA SER A 805 6.86 -9.25 -21.22
C SER A 805 7.94 -9.91 -22.11
N ASN A 806 8.67 -10.89 -21.60
CA ASN A 806 9.65 -11.62 -22.41
C ASN A 806 8.98 -12.64 -23.33
N LEU A 807 9.15 -12.45 -24.64
CA LEU A 807 8.61 -13.38 -25.62
C LEU A 807 9.59 -14.51 -25.92
N THR A 808 10.89 -14.27 -25.81
CA THR A 808 11.93 -15.29 -25.96
C THR A 808 12.82 -15.33 -24.72
N ASN A 809 13.63 -16.38 -24.60
CA ASN A 809 14.67 -16.50 -23.57
C ASN A 809 15.56 -15.25 -23.54
N ASN A 810 16.14 -14.96 -22.37
CA ASN A 810 17.01 -13.81 -22.23
C ASN A 810 18.20 -13.90 -23.16
N PHE A 811 18.35 -12.87 -23.99
CA PHE A 811 19.54 -12.71 -24.82
C PHE A 811 20.71 -12.34 -23.93
N ILE A 812 21.87 -12.95 -24.11
CA ILE A 812 23.05 -12.69 -23.27
C ILE A 812 24.13 -12.01 -24.09
N ALA A 813 24.60 -12.64 -25.18
CA ALA A 813 25.70 -12.10 -25.97
C ALA A 813 25.59 -12.47 -27.46
N CYS A 814 26.17 -11.61 -28.30
CA CYS A 814 26.40 -11.86 -29.72
C CYS A 814 27.90 -11.78 -29.99
N LEU A 815 28.46 -12.81 -30.63
CA LEU A 815 29.84 -12.84 -31.12
C LEU A 815 29.84 -13.01 -32.64
N PRO A 816 29.80 -11.91 -33.41
CA PRO A 816 29.72 -11.99 -34.87
C PRO A 816 30.95 -12.65 -35.53
N ASP A 817 32.14 -12.50 -34.95
CA ASP A 817 33.38 -13.07 -35.50
C ASP A 817 33.40 -14.60 -35.40
N GLN A 818 32.86 -15.15 -34.32
CA GLN A 818 32.76 -16.59 -34.04
C GLN A 818 31.43 -17.19 -34.50
N ARG A 819 30.53 -16.36 -35.08
CA ARG A 819 29.16 -16.70 -35.46
C ARG A 819 28.38 -17.37 -34.32
N THR A 820 28.50 -16.81 -33.11
CA THR A 820 27.90 -17.38 -31.91
C THR A 820 26.88 -16.43 -31.29
N ILE A 821 25.75 -16.98 -30.83
CA ILE A 821 24.80 -16.29 -29.96
C ILE A 821 24.68 -17.06 -28.65
N ILE A 822 24.61 -16.34 -27.55
CA ILE A 822 24.33 -16.92 -26.22
C ILE A 822 23.03 -16.36 -25.67
N SER A 823 22.22 -17.26 -25.13
CA SER A 823 20.96 -16.95 -24.46
C SER A 823 20.75 -17.85 -23.24
N GLU A 824 19.87 -17.43 -22.34
CA GLU A 824 19.47 -18.22 -21.17
C GLU A 824 18.76 -19.51 -21.59
N TYR A 825 18.91 -20.59 -20.81
CA TYR A 825 18.18 -21.83 -21.05
C TYR A 825 16.80 -21.82 -20.37
N ASP A 826 15.76 -22.13 -21.14
CA ASP A 826 14.41 -22.28 -20.61
C ASP A 826 14.15 -23.75 -20.21
N HIS A 827 13.70 -23.93 -18.97
CA HIS A 827 13.43 -25.24 -18.36
C HIS A 827 12.03 -25.76 -18.71
N GLY A 828 11.17 -24.94 -19.29
CA GLY A 828 9.81 -25.32 -19.66
C GLY A 828 9.77 -26.35 -20.81
N SER A 829 8.92 -27.35 -20.65
CA SER A 829 8.56 -28.24 -21.77
C SER A 829 7.70 -27.48 -22.77
N ASP A 830 7.92 -27.70 -24.07
CA ASP A 830 7.03 -27.16 -25.09
C ASP A 830 5.67 -27.87 -25.08
N ILE A 831 4.68 -27.22 -25.67
CA ILE A 831 3.30 -27.72 -25.72
C ILE A 831 3.24 -29.08 -26.44
N TYR A 832 4.05 -29.30 -27.48
CA TYR A 832 4.07 -30.57 -28.19
C TYR A 832 4.39 -31.75 -27.28
N TRP A 833 5.48 -31.69 -26.51
CA TRP A 833 5.82 -32.77 -25.57
C TRP A 833 4.81 -32.88 -24.43
N TYR A 834 4.20 -31.77 -24.03
CA TYR A 834 3.13 -31.79 -23.04
C TYR A 834 1.89 -32.55 -23.52
N LEU A 835 1.46 -32.34 -24.76
CA LEU A 835 0.35 -33.07 -25.38
C LEU A 835 0.73 -34.51 -25.65
N LYS A 836 1.94 -34.75 -26.18
CA LYS A 836 2.41 -36.10 -26.50
C LYS A 836 2.50 -37.02 -25.27
N SER A 837 2.96 -36.50 -24.14
CA SER A 837 3.02 -37.26 -22.88
C SER A 837 1.65 -37.59 -22.28
N ARG A 838 0.56 -37.01 -22.80
CA ARG A 838 -0.81 -37.19 -22.31
C ARG A 838 -1.79 -37.58 -23.40
N GLU A 839 -1.28 -38.16 -24.49
CA GLU A 839 -2.09 -38.59 -25.63
C GLU A 839 -3.21 -39.58 -25.20
N ASP A 840 -2.93 -40.44 -24.22
CA ASP A 840 -3.93 -41.35 -23.63
C ASP A 840 -5.06 -40.60 -22.90
N GLU A 841 -4.75 -39.52 -22.19
CA GLU A 841 -5.77 -38.68 -21.53
C GLU A 841 -6.59 -37.90 -22.57
N ILE A 842 -5.94 -37.42 -23.64
CA ILE A 842 -6.59 -36.66 -24.73
C ILE A 842 -7.63 -37.52 -25.44
N ASN A 843 -7.30 -38.79 -25.68
CA ASN A 843 -8.20 -39.74 -26.35
C ASN A 843 -9.32 -40.27 -25.43
N ASN A 844 -9.29 -39.95 -24.13
CA ASN A 844 -10.32 -40.37 -23.18
C ASN A 844 -11.54 -39.44 -23.22
N LYS A 845 -12.66 -39.93 -23.76
CA LYS A 845 -13.92 -39.19 -23.87
C LYS A 845 -14.46 -38.65 -22.53
N LYS A 846 -14.13 -39.24 -21.38
CA LYS A 846 -14.55 -38.74 -20.05
C LYS A 846 -13.82 -37.46 -19.64
N LEU A 847 -12.65 -37.19 -20.23
CA LEU A 847 -11.83 -36.02 -19.93
C LEU A 847 -11.98 -34.91 -20.98
N ARG A 848 -12.96 -35.03 -21.88
CA ARG A 848 -13.15 -34.13 -23.03
C ARG A 848 -13.22 -32.66 -22.60
N ASP A 849 -14.10 -32.31 -21.67
CA ASP A 849 -14.26 -30.93 -21.19
C ASP A 849 -12.99 -30.36 -20.55
N ARG A 850 -12.16 -31.22 -19.93
CA ARG A 850 -10.86 -30.82 -19.36
C ARG A 850 -9.87 -30.50 -20.47
N TRP A 851 -9.85 -31.28 -21.54
CA TRP A 851 -8.94 -31.07 -22.66
C TRP A 851 -9.36 -29.94 -23.57
N ASP A 852 -10.66 -29.68 -23.72
CA ASP A 852 -11.18 -28.50 -24.43
C ASP A 852 -10.69 -27.21 -23.76
N MET A 853 -10.80 -27.10 -22.43
CA MET A 853 -10.28 -25.95 -21.68
C MET A 853 -8.75 -25.80 -21.80
N ARG A 854 -8.00 -26.91 -21.69
CA ARG A 854 -6.54 -26.88 -21.80
C ARG A 854 -6.07 -26.54 -23.21
N TRP A 855 -6.74 -27.08 -24.22
CA TRP A 855 -6.41 -26.82 -25.60
C TRP A 855 -6.73 -25.37 -25.98
N LEU A 856 -7.89 -24.87 -25.54
CA LEU A 856 -8.21 -23.45 -25.65
C LEU A 856 -7.10 -22.58 -25.03
N HIS A 857 -6.60 -22.94 -23.84
CA HIS A 857 -5.53 -22.19 -23.17
C HIS A 857 -4.21 -22.22 -23.96
N PHE A 858 -3.76 -23.40 -24.35
CA PHE A 858 -2.48 -23.60 -25.04
C PHE A 858 -2.48 -23.01 -26.45
N GLY A 859 -3.53 -23.24 -27.23
CA GLY A 859 -3.66 -22.69 -28.57
C GLY A 859 -3.82 -21.18 -28.56
N TRP A 860 -4.66 -20.64 -27.67
CA TRP A 860 -4.81 -19.18 -27.49
C TRP A 860 -3.48 -18.54 -27.13
N SER A 861 -2.79 -19.06 -26.11
CA SER A 861 -1.46 -18.55 -25.74
C SER A 861 -0.46 -18.65 -26.88
N SER A 862 -0.45 -19.75 -27.64
CA SER A 862 0.46 -19.89 -28.79
C SER A 862 0.19 -18.82 -29.85
N LEU A 863 -1.08 -18.61 -30.21
CA LEU A 863 -1.46 -17.56 -31.15
C LEU A 863 -1.07 -16.18 -30.65
N GLN A 864 -1.35 -15.87 -29.38
CA GLN A 864 -0.99 -14.60 -28.76
C GLN A 864 0.52 -14.36 -28.86
N GLY A 865 1.36 -15.34 -28.49
CA GLY A 865 2.81 -15.18 -28.58
C GLY A 865 3.30 -14.94 -30.00
N TYR A 866 2.75 -15.63 -31.01
CA TYR A 866 3.15 -15.39 -32.40
C TYR A 866 2.65 -14.05 -32.95
N ILE A 867 1.47 -13.61 -32.53
CA ILE A 867 0.96 -12.29 -32.89
C ILE A 867 1.80 -11.20 -32.20
N ASP A 868 2.17 -11.38 -30.93
CA ASP A 868 3.15 -10.53 -30.22
C ASP A 868 4.48 -10.44 -30.99
N TYR A 869 4.96 -11.57 -31.54
CA TYR A 869 6.15 -11.59 -32.37
C TYR A 869 5.99 -10.71 -33.62
N LEU A 870 4.89 -10.87 -34.37
CA LEU A 870 4.62 -10.09 -35.58
C LEU A 870 4.52 -8.59 -35.28
N MET A 871 3.85 -8.25 -34.18
CA MET A 871 3.63 -6.88 -33.74
C MET A 871 4.95 -6.22 -33.33
N LYS A 872 5.81 -6.95 -32.60
CA LYS A 872 7.15 -6.46 -32.23
C LYS A 872 8.07 -6.26 -33.42
N THR A 873 7.83 -6.86 -34.59
CA THR A 873 8.63 -6.61 -35.80
C THR A 873 8.02 -5.56 -36.73
N ASP A 874 7.00 -4.82 -36.27
CA ASP A 874 6.18 -3.92 -37.08
C ASP A 874 5.63 -4.62 -38.34
N PHE A 875 5.29 -5.91 -38.19
CA PHE A 875 4.82 -6.81 -39.24
C PHE A 875 5.76 -6.96 -40.44
N ASN A 876 7.04 -6.72 -40.25
CA ASN A 876 8.01 -6.92 -41.34
C ASN A 876 8.45 -8.38 -41.45
N TYR A 877 8.46 -9.11 -40.32
CA TYR A 877 9.04 -10.44 -40.23
C TYR A 877 8.22 -11.40 -39.37
N ALA A 878 8.01 -12.62 -39.89
CA ALA A 878 7.41 -13.74 -39.19
C ALA A 878 8.44 -14.84 -38.95
N LEU A 879 8.19 -15.71 -37.97
CA LEU A 879 8.94 -16.95 -37.85
C LEU A 879 8.57 -17.91 -38.99
N LYS A 880 9.57 -18.51 -39.63
CA LYS A 880 9.36 -19.31 -40.85
C LYS A 880 8.46 -20.55 -40.64
N ASN A 881 8.63 -21.24 -39.50
CA ASN A 881 7.90 -22.47 -39.15
C ASN A 881 7.26 -22.34 -37.76
N PRO A 882 6.19 -21.55 -37.61
CA PRO A 882 5.50 -21.43 -36.32
C PRO A 882 4.82 -22.76 -36.00
N SER A 883 4.99 -23.28 -34.79
CA SER A 883 4.37 -24.53 -34.34
C SER A 883 4.34 -24.61 -32.81
N ILE A 884 3.49 -25.47 -32.26
CA ILE A 884 3.43 -25.73 -30.81
C ILE A 884 4.74 -26.30 -30.22
N LYS A 885 5.67 -26.81 -31.04
CA LYS A 885 7.00 -27.27 -30.60
C LYS A 885 7.91 -26.12 -30.17
N ASN A 886 7.61 -24.92 -30.64
CA ASN A 886 8.39 -23.72 -30.34
C ASN A 886 7.78 -22.91 -29.20
N VAL A 887 6.64 -23.31 -28.62
CA VAL A 887 5.94 -22.50 -27.62
C VAL A 887 5.97 -23.21 -26.27
N ILE A 888 6.30 -22.44 -25.24
CA ILE A 888 6.30 -22.82 -23.84
C ILE A 888 5.27 -21.92 -23.13
N VAL A 889 4.30 -22.56 -22.48
CA VAL A 889 3.21 -21.87 -21.76
C VAL A 889 3.06 -22.54 -20.40
N SER A 890 2.70 -21.75 -19.39
CA SER A 890 2.26 -22.29 -18.10
C SER A 890 1.10 -23.28 -18.27
N GLN A 891 1.03 -24.28 -17.41
CA GLN A 891 -0.11 -25.21 -17.37
C GLN A 891 -1.36 -24.58 -16.72
N PHE A 892 -1.17 -23.47 -16.01
CA PHE A 892 -2.23 -22.71 -15.36
C PHE A 892 -2.77 -21.65 -16.30
N ASP A 893 -4.09 -21.61 -16.45
CA ASP A 893 -4.84 -20.76 -17.38
C ASP A 893 -4.95 -19.29 -16.94
N ASN A 894 -4.68 -19.01 -15.67
CA ASN A 894 -4.53 -17.64 -15.15
C ASN A 894 -3.19 -16.99 -15.51
N ALA A 895 -2.23 -17.75 -16.05
CA ALA A 895 -0.97 -17.19 -16.52
C ALA A 895 -1.12 -16.66 -17.96
N THR A 896 -0.68 -15.41 -18.16
CA THR A 896 -0.71 -14.71 -19.45
C THR A 896 0.62 -14.78 -20.21
N HIS A 897 1.70 -15.19 -19.54
CA HIS A 897 3.05 -15.21 -20.12
C HIS A 897 3.20 -16.36 -21.12
N VAL A 898 3.74 -16.04 -22.29
CA VAL A 898 4.02 -16.98 -23.38
C VAL A 898 5.46 -16.82 -23.79
N ARG A 899 6.19 -17.94 -23.88
CA ARG A 899 7.56 -17.95 -24.38
C ARG A 899 7.65 -18.74 -25.67
N ILE A 900 8.28 -18.13 -26.66
CA ILE A 900 8.67 -18.75 -27.92
C ILE A 900 10.15 -19.10 -27.81
N LYS A 901 10.47 -20.38 -28.03
CA LYS A 901 11.83 -20.86 -28.18
C LYS A 901 12.51 -20.06 -29.29
N GLN A 902 13.63 -19.44 -28.93
CA GLN A 902 14.42 -18.61 -29.84
C GLN A 902 14.66 -19.31 -31.18
N SER A 903 14.31 -18.65 -32.28
CA SER A 903 14.54 -19.13 -33.64
C SER A 903 15.22 -18.05 -34.46
N PHE A 904 16.12 -18.46 -35.34
CA PHE A 904 16.91 -17.56 -36.20
C PHE A 904 16.39 -17.50 -37.63
N LYS A 905 15.32 -18.26 -37.95
CA LYS A 905 14.71 -18.28 -39.28
C LYS A 905 13.47 -17.40 -39.31
N THR A 906 13.62 -16.25 -39.94
CA THR A 906 12.51 -15.34 -40.24
C THR A 906 12.23 -15.27 -41.73
N GLU A 907 10.97 -15.04 -42.09
CA GLU A 907 10.55 -14.73 -43.44
C GLU A 907 9.89 -13.35 -43.49
N LYS A 908 9.97 -12.69 -44.64
CA LYS A 908 9.31 -11.40 -44.83
C LYS A 908 7.80 -11.62 -44.89
N VAL A 909 7.06 -10.80 -44.16
CA VAL A 909 5.61 -10.79 -44.22
C VAL A 909 5.15 -9.97 -45.42
N ASN A 910 4.34 -10.56 -46.30
CA ASN A 910 3.76 -9.86 -47.43
C ASN A 910 2.43 -9.21 -47.04
N THR A 911 1.52 -9.98 -46.45
CA THR A 911 0.23 -9.53 -45.94
C THR A 911 -0.02 -10.10 -44.54
N PHE A 912 -0.86 -9.42 -43.77
CA PHE A 912 -1.17 -9.87 -42.41
C PHE A 912 -2.10 -11.10 -42.45
N LEU A 913 -3.05 -11.12 -43.40
CA LEU A 913 -3.93 -12.27 -43.62
C LEU A 913 -3.14 -13.57 -43.92
N GLU A 914 -2.13 -13.53 -44.80
CA GLU A 914 -1.32 -14.72 -45.10
C GLU A 914 -0.62 -15.28 -43.85
N SER A 915 -0.06 -14.38 -43.04
CA SER A 915 0.63 -14.78 -41.80
C SER A 915 -0.34 -15.40 -40.80
N LEU A 916 -1.54 -14.83 -40.65
CA LEU A 916 -2.56 -15.37 -39.76
C LEU A 916 -3.09 -16.72 -40.22
N ILE A 917 -3.36 -16.90 -41.52
CA ILE A 917 -3.79 -18.19 -42.08
C ILE A 917 -2.73 -19.25 -41.77
N LYS A 918 -1.44 -18.93 -41.99
CA LYS A 918 -0.33 -19.83 -41.70
C LYS A 918 -0.23 -20.18 -40.21
N LEU A 919 -0.47 -19.22 -39.31
CA LEU A 919 -0.54 -19.48 -37.87
C LEU A 919 -1.74 -20.38 -37.52
N TYR A 920 -2.91 -20.10 -38.07
CA TYR A 920 -4.11 -20.89 -37.86
C TYR A 920 -3.91 -22.34 -38.31
N GLU A 921 -3.37 -22.54 -39.51
CA GLU A 921 -3.10 -23.86 -40.06
C GLU A 921 -2.06 -24.63 -39.22
N ASN A 922 -0.92 -24.01 -38.90
CA ASN A 922 0.18 -24.70 -38.23
C ASN A 922 -0.05 -24.92 -36.74
N ILE A 923 -0.77 -24.02 -36.06
CA ILE A 923 -1.01 -24.12 -34.61
C ILE A 923 -2.28 -24.89 -34.33
N ILE A 924 -3.39 -24.59 -35.02
CA ILE A 924 -4.69 -25.18 -34.72
C ILE A 924 -4.88 -26.46 -35.53
N ILE A 925 -5.01 -26.34 -36.85
CA ILE A 925 -5.40 -27.46 -37.72
C ILE A 925 -4.40 -28.61 -37.68
N SER A 926 -3.10 -28.31 -37.79
CA SER A 926 -2.03 -29.32 -37.74
C SER A 926 -2.00 -30.05 -36.40
N THR A 927 -2.18 -29.34 -35.29
CA THR A 927 -2.18 -29.93 -33.94
C THR A 927 -3.42 -30.81 -33.71
N GLU A 928 -4.61 -30.33 -34.09
CA GLU A 928 -5.86 -31.09 -33.95
C GLU A 928 -5.87 -32.35 -34.82
N ASN A 929 -5.32 -32.27 -36.04
CA ASN A 929 -5.12 -33.44 -36.90
C ASN A 929 -4.13 -34.44 -36.30
N GLN A 930 -3.09 -33.96 -35.62
CA GLN A 930 -2.11 -34.81 -34.97
C GLN A 930 -2.68 -35.48 -33.69
N PHE A 931 -3.48 -34.77 -32.91
CA PHE A 931 -4.06 -35.24 -31.64
C PHE A 931 -5.59 -35.35 -31.76
N GLN A 932 -6.07 -36.43 -32.36
CA GLN A 932 -7.48 -36.61 -32.75
C GLN A 932 -8.52 -36.49 -31.61
N GLY A 933 -8.12 -36.62 -30.34
CA GLY A 933 -9.01 -36.42 -29.20
C GLY A 933 -9.30 -34.95 -28.86
N LEU A 934 -8.60 -33.99 -29.49
CA LEU A 934 -8.86 -32.55 -29.31
C LEU A 934 -10.05 -32.08 -30.15
N ASN A 935 -10.94 -31.30 -29.54
CA ASN A 935 -12.02 -30.64 -30.28
C ASN A 935 -11.57 -29.30 -30.87
N HIS A 936 -12.23 -28.91 -31.96
CA HIS A 936 -12.07 -27.61 -32.58
C HIS A 936 -12.74 -26.49 -31.74
N VAL A 937 -12.07 -26.07 -30.67
CA VAL A 937 -12.53 -25.00 -29.75
C VAL A 937 -11.93 -23.63 -30.07
N LEU A 938 -10.84 -23.58 -30.87
CA LEU A 938 -10.13 -22.36 -31.24
C LEU A 938 -10.72 -21.77 -32.54
N LYS A 939 -11.81 -21.02 -32.38
CA LYS A 939 -12.46 -20.33 -33.50
C LYS A 939 -11.75 -19.01 -33.87
N TRP A 940 -12.12 -18.41 -35.00
CA TRP A 940 -11.49 -17.17 -35.49
C TRP A 940 -11.66 -15.97 -34.54
N GLU A 941 -12.73 -15.93 -33.76
CA GLU A 941 -12.99 -14.93 -32.73
C GLU A 941 -11.86 -14.93 -31.67
N VAL A 942 -11.29 -16.10 -31.36
CA VAL A 942 -10.12 -16.21 -30.47
C VAL A 942 -8.90 -15.56 -31.11
N VAL A 943 -8.66 -15.80 -32.41
CA VAL A 943 -7.56 -15.19 -33.16
C VAL A 943 -7.72 -13.67 -33.18
N PHE A 944 -8.92 -13.16 -33.41
CA PHE A 944 -9.22 -11.73 -33.37
C PHE A 944 -8.99 -11.14 -31.99
N THR A 945 -9.38 -11.87 -30.94
CA THR A 945 -9.13 -11.46 -29.55
C THR A 945 -7.63 -11.39 -29.27
N CYS A 946 -6.83 -12.34 -29.74
CA CYS A 946 -5.37 -12.25 -29.64
C CYS A 946 -4.81 -11.00 -30.33
N ILE A 947 -5.31 -10.64 -31.53
CA ILE A 947 -4.89 -9.41 -32.23
C ILE A 947 -5.17 -8.18 -31.38
N LEU A 948 -6.38 -8.07 -30.82
CA LEU A 948 -6.77 -6.91 -30.01
C LEU A 948 -6.00 -6.86 -28.68
N GLN A 949 -5.73 -8.02 -28.06
CA GLN A 949 -4.98 -8.10 -26.81
C GLN A 949 -3.52 -7.65 -26.99
N THR A 950 -2.93 -7.93 -28.15
CA THR A 950 -1.56 -7.50 -28.47
C THR A 950 -1.49 -6.05 -28.97
N ALA A 951 -2.35 -5.69 -29.91
CA ALA A 951 -2.31 -4.40 -30.60
C ALA A 951 -2.98 -3.26 -29.81
N GLY A 952 -3.78 -3.60 -28.79
CA GLY A 952 -4.77 -2.72 -28.23
C GLY A 952 -6.01 -2.60 -29.13
N THR A 953 -7.12 -2.15 -28.58
CA THR A 953 -8.43 -2.16 -29.26
C THR A 953 -8.44 -1.30 -30.52
N THR A 954 -7.95 -0.06 -30.45
CA THR A 954 -7.98 0.88 -31.57
C THR A 954 -7.16 0.39 -32.76
N TYR A 955 -5.92 -0.02 -32.53
CA TYR A 955 -5.05 -0.50 -33.61
C TYR A 955 -5.45 -1.91 -34.07
N GLY A 956 -5.89 -2.78 -33.16
CA GLY A 956 -6.40 -4.11 -33.45
C GLY A 956 -7.61 -4.09 -34.39
N LEU A 957 -8.58 -3.19 -34.16
CA LEU A 957 -9.73 -3.03 -35.07
C LEU A 957 -9.31 -2.56 -36.48
N LEU A 958 -8.31 -1.69 -36.59
CA LEU A 958 -7.75 -1.29 -37.89
C LEU A 958 -7.08 -2.47 -38.62
N ILE A 959 -6.41 -3.35 -37.88
CA ILE A 959 -5.84 -4.59 -38.42
C ILE A 959 -6.96 -5.52 -38.92
N LEU A 960 -8.03 -5.72 -38.15
CA LEU A 960 -9.18 -6.54 -38.56
C LEU A 960 -9.85 -6.00 -39.83
N GLU A 961 -10.01 -4.68 -39.94
CA GLU A 961 -10.51 -4.04 -41.16
C GLU A 961 -9.58 -4.25 -42.36
N LYS A 962 -8.27 -4.23 -42.15
CA LYS A 962 -7.29 -4.56 -43.20
C LYS A 962 -7.43 -6.02 -43.65
N ILE A 963 -7.55 -6.96 -42.71
CA ILE A 963 -7.78 -8.39 -43.01
C ILE A 963 -9.08 -8.56 -43.80
N LYS A 964 -10.17 -7.88 -43.39
CA LYS A 964 -11.46 -7.92 -44.10
C LYS A 964 -11.32 -7.50 -45.56
N ARG A 965 -10.56 -6.42 -45.83
CA ARG A 965 -10.27 -5.96 -47.20
C ARG A 965 -9.38 -6.92 -47.99
N GLU A 966 -8.38 -7.52 -47.34
CA GLU A 966 -7.49 -8.51 -47.96
C GLU A 966 -8.24 -9.81 -48.32
N LEU A 967 -9.18 -10.24 -47.47
CA LEU A 967 -9.98 -11.45 -47.64
C LEU A 967 -10.99 -11.34 -48.80
N LYS A 968 -11.47 -10.12 -49.09
CA LYS A 968 -12.48 -9.84 -50.12
C LYS A 968 -13.76 -10.68 -49.91
N ASN A 969 -14.11 -11.57 -50.83
CA ASN A 969 -15.28 -12.48 -50.72
C ASN A 969 -14.85 -13.95 -50.59
N ASN A 970 -13.59 -14.22 -50.29
CA ASN A 970 -13.10 -15.59 -50.15
C ASN A 970 -13.42 -16.14 -48.75
N GLU A 971 -13.65 -17.45 -48.68
CA GLU A 971 -13.78 -18.18 -47.42
C GLU A 971 -12.58 -19.12 -47.26
N ILE A 972 -11.88 -19.04 -46.12
CA ILE A 972 -10.66 -19.81 -45.85
C ILE A 972 -10.74 -20.39 -44.44
N TYR A 973 -10.84 -21.71 -44.30
CA TYR A 973 -10.99 -22.40 -43.00
C TYR A 973 -12.12 -21.78 -42.13
N GLY A 974 -13.25 -21.45 -42.75
CA GLY A 974 -14.39 -20.80 -42.08
C GLY A 974 -14.22 -19.29 -41.83
N LEU A 975 -13.06 -18.68 -42.11
CA LEU A 975 -12.89 -17.23 -42.09
C LEU A 975 -13.62 -16.60 -43.27
N ASN A 976 -14.54 -15.68 -42.98
CA ASN A 976 -15.24 -14.87 -43.99
C ASN A 976 -15.44 -13.44 -43.46
N THR A 977 -15.83 -12.52 -44.34
CA THR A 977 -16.02 -11.10 -43.98
C THR A 977 -17.17 -10.86 -43.01
N LYS A 978 -18.15 -11.76 -42.97
CA LYS A 978 -19.30 -11.69 -42.05
C LYS A 978 -18.85 -11.90 -40.60
N ILE A 979 -18.06 -12.93 -40.32
CA ILE A 979 -17.58 -13.21 -38.94
C ILE A 979 -16.67 -12.09 -38.43
N ILE A 980 -15.81 -11.52 -39.30
CA ILE A 980 -15.00 -10.34 -38.92
C ILE A 980 -15.91 -9.17 -38.56
N GLN A 981 -16.96 -8.92 -39.37
CA GLN A 981 -17.88 -7.83 -39.15
C GLN A 981 -18.71 -8.00 -37.87
N GLU A 982 -19.25 -9.19 -37.62
CA GLU A 982 -20.00 -9.49 -36.39
C GLU A 982 -19.11 -9.30 -35.15
N TYR A 983 -17.86 -9.74 -35.21
CA TYR A 983 -16.90 -9.54 -34.12
C TYR A 983 -16.52 -8.06 -33.92
N THR A 984 -16.25 -7.31 -34.99
CA THR A 984 -15.90 -5.89 -34.85
C THR A 984 -17.08 -5.07 -34.33
N GLU A 985 -18.31 -5.37 -34.76
CA GLU A 985 -19.53 -4.74 -34.23
C GLU A 985 -19.72 -5.04 -32.74
N ASP A 986 -19.52 -6.29 -32.29
CA ASP A 986 -19.61 -6.65 -30.86
C ASP A 986 -18.56 -5.92 -30.01
N VAL A 987 -17.31 -5.88 -30.47
CA VAL A 987 -16.22 -5.18 -29.77
C VAL A 987 -16.46 -3.67 -29.72
N THR A 988 -16.91 -3.05 -30.81
CA THR A 988 -17.22 -1.61 -30.81
C THR A 988 -18.40 -1.30 -29.89
N ALA A 989 -19.38 -2.20 -29.80
CA ALA A 989 -20.54 -2.00 -28.93
C ALA A 989 -20.20 -2.19 -27.45
N TYR A 990 -19.45 -3.23 -27.08
CA TYR A 990 -19.34 -3.68 -25.68
C TYR A 990 -17.89 -3.82 -25.16
N GLY A 991 -16.88 -3.62 -26.01
CA GLY A 991 -15.49 -3.92 -25.71
C GLY A 991 -15.14 -5.40 -25.92
N TYR A 992 -13.85 -5.69 -26.12
CA TYR A 992 -13.37 -7.07 -26.29
C TYR A 992 -13.19 -7.77 -24.94
N LEU A 993 -13.13 -9.10 -24.96
CA LEU A 993 -12.97 -9.95 -23.78
C LEU A 993 -11.55 -10.53 -23.71
N PRO A 994 -10.65 -10.02 -22.86
CA PRO A 994 -9.32 -10.60 -22.72
C PRO A 994 -9.37 -12.02 -22.18
N LYS A 995 -8.32 -12.80 -22.50
CA LYS A 995 -8.18 -14.19 -22.08
C LYS A 995 -8.44 -14.42 -20.57
N PRO A 996 -7.89 -13.63 -19.62
CA PRO A 996 -8.14 -13.85 -18.20
C PRO A 996 -9.62 -13.79 -17.81
N VAL A 997 -10.40 -12.92 -18.46
CA VAL A 997 -11.83 -12.75 -18.19
C VAL A 997 -12.61 -13.96 -18.68
N VAL A 998 -12.30 -14.42 -19.89
CA VAL A 998 -12.94 -15.60 -20.50
C VAL A 998 -12.66 -16.85 -19.65
N PHE A 999 -11.41 -17.07 -19.25
CA PHE A 999 -11.05 -18.24 -18.45
C PHE A 999 -11.62 -18.17 -17.02
N ALA A 1000 -11.64 -16.99 -16.39
CA ALA A 1000 -12.32 -16.82 -15.11
C ALA A 1000 -13.80 -17.18 -15.22
N ALA A 1001 -14.50 -16.69 -16.26
CA ALA A 1001 -15.91 -17.01 -16.47
C ALA A 1001 -16.15 -18.50 -16.74
N LEU A 1002 -15.35 -19.14 -17.60
CA LEU A 1002 -15.44 -20.57 -17.88
C LEU A 1002 -15.17 -21.43 -16.63
N ARG A 1003 -14.24 -21.00 -15.76
CA ARG A 1003 -13.97 -21.65 -14.47
C ARG A 1003 -15.15 -21.53 -13.51
N PHE A 1004 -15.77 -20.36 -13.44
CA PHE A 1004 -16.98 -20.17 -12.65
C PHE A 1004 -18.13 -21.05 -13.15
N GLN A 1005 -18.38 -21.09 -14.46
CA GLN A 1005 -19.42 -21.95 -15.06
C GLN A 1005 -19.18 -23.42 -14.74
N ARG A 1006 -17.95 -23.92 -14.92
CA ARG A 1006 -17.60 -25.29 -14.56
C ARG A 1006 -17.77 -25.56 -13.07
N TRP A 1007 -17.44 -24.60 -12.21
CA TRP A 1007 -17.67 -24.72 -10.77
C TRP A 1007 -19.17 -24.80 -10.45
N MET A 1008 -20.01 -24.00 -11.13
CA MET A 1008 -21.47 -24.07 -11.00
C MET A 1008 -22.04 -25.41 -11.46
N ASP A 1009 -21.52 -25.98 -12.55
CA ASP A 1009 -21.94 -27.31 -13.03
C ASP A 1009 -21.67 -28.43 -12.01
N LEU A 1010 -20.53 -28.32 -11.31
CA LEU A 1010 -20.13 -29.24 -10.25
C LEU A 1010 -20.86 -28.96 -8.92
N ASN A 1011 -21.32 -27.73 -8.69
CA ASN A 1011 -21.91 -27.26 -7.44
C ASN A 1011 -23.31 -26.66 -7.66
N LYS A 1012 -24.21 -27.43 -8.27
CA LYS A 1012 -25.57 -26.97 -8.66
C LYS A 1012 -26.42 -26.38 -7.53
N HIS A 1013 -26.09 -26.66 -6.27
CA HIS A 1013 -26.80 -26.18 -5.08
C HIS A 1013 -25.99 -25.16 -4.27
N ALA A 1014 -24.95 -24.56 -4.86
CA ALA A 1014 -24.14 -23.55 -4.19
C ALA A 1014 -24.98 -22.35 -3.74
N THR A 1015 -24.77 -21.92 -2.49
CA THR A 1015 -25.43 -20.72 -1.93
C THR A 1015 -24.94 -19.46 -2.66
N ILE A 1016 -25.73 -18.38 -2.62
CA ILE A 1016 -25.33 -17.08 -3.18
C ILE A 1016 -24.02 -16.58 -2.56
N GLN A 1017 -23.82 -16.83 -1.26
CA GLN A 1017 -22.57 -16.51 -0.59
C GLN A 1017 -21.38 -17.27 -1.19
N ALA A 1018 -21.50 -18.59 -1.36
CA ALA A 1018 -20.44 -19.40 -1.97
C ALA A 1018 -20.15 -18.98 -3.42
N GLN A 1019 -21.19 -18.61 -4.18
CA GLN A 1019 -21.04 -18.03 -5.52
C GLN A 1019 -20.26 -16.70 -5.48
N GLY A 1020 -20.55 -15.83 -4.51
CA GLY A 1020 -19.82 -14.58 -4.29
C GLY A 1020 -18.35 -14.80 -3.91
N GLU A 1021 -18.07 -15.77 -3.04
CA GLU A 1021 -16.70 -16.13 -2.62
C GLU A 1021 -15.87 -16.62 -3.81
N ILE A 1022 -16.37 -17.57 -4.62
CA ILE A 1022 -15.62 -18.07 -5.79
C ILE A 1022 -15.41 -16.98 -6.85
N LEU A 1023 -16.35 -16.03 -7.00
CA LEU A 1023 -16.17 -14.90 -7.92
C LEU A 1023 -15.03 -13.97 -7.47
N GLN A 1024 -14.93 -13.70 -6.17
CA GLN A 1024 -13.82 -12.90 -5.62
C GLN A 1024 -12.48 -13.61 -5.75
N GLU A 1025 -12.43 -14.93 -5.52
CA GLU A 1025 -11.24 -15.74 -5.74
C GLU A 1025 -10.80 -15.69 -7.20
N LEU A 1026 -11.70 -15.94 -8.15
CA LEU A 1026 -11.38 -15.90 -9.58
C LEU A 1026 -10.97 -14.48 -10.04
N TYR A 1027 -11.62 -13.44 -9.52
CA TYR A 1027 -11.24 -12.05 -9.82
C TYR A 1027 -9.80 -11.74 -9.38
N LYS A 1028 -9.38 -12.28 -8.22
CA LYS A 1028 -8.01 -12.15 -7.70
C LYS A 1028 -7.02 -13.02 -8.45
N ASP A 1029 -7.32 -14.31 -8.63
CA ASP A 1029 -6.42 -15.31 -9.22
C ASP A 1029 -6.10 -15.01 -10.69
N TYR A 1030 -7.06 -14.46 -11.43
CA TYR A 1030 -6.88 -14.00 -12.80
C TYR A 1030 -6.44 -12.53 -12.90
N LYS A 1031 -6.16 -11.87 -11.77
CA LYS A 1031 -5.65 -10.50 -11.70
C LYS A 1031 -6.50 -9.50 -12.48
N LEU A 1032 -7.82 -9.65 -12.45
CA LEU A 1032 -8.73 -8.82 -13.24
C LEU A 1032 -8.69 -7.34 -12.84
N HIS A 1033 -8.21 -7.02 -11.63
CA HIS A 1033 -7.96 -5.65 -11.19
C HIS A 1033 -6.86 -4.94 -11.98
N GLU A 1034 -5.82 -5.65 -12.44
CA GLU A 1034 -4.73 -5.08 -13.26
C GLU A 1034 -5.25 -4.63 -14.64
N LEU A 1035 -6.30 -5.30 -15.15
CA LEU A 1035 -6.92 -4.96 -16.43
C LEU A 1035 -7.85 -3.75 -16.34
N TYR A 1036 -8.33 -3.38 -15.16
CA TYR A 1036 -9.31 -2.31 -14.99
C TYR A 1036 -8.78 -0.94 -15.41
N GLU A 1037 -7.50 -0.66 -15.13
CA GLU A 1037 -6.87 0.61 -15.51
C GLU A 1037 -6.86 0.81 -17.03
N GLN A 1038 -6.72 -0.29 -17.79
CA GLN A 1038 -6.67 -0.25 -19.24
C GLN A 1038 -8.05 -0.44 -19.89
N TYR A 1039 -8.94 -1.22 -19.26
CA TYR A 1039 -10.23 -1.64 -19.81
C TYR A 1039 -11.33 -1.67 -18.72
N PRO A 1040 -11.90 -0.52 -18.34
CA PRO A 1040 -12.86 -0.42 -17.25
C PRO A 1040 -14.12 -1.29 -17.43
N ALA A 1041 -14.57 -1.48 -18.67
CA ALA A 1041 -15.77 -2.25 -19.03
C ALA A 1041 -15.68 -3.75 -18.69
N ILE A 1042 -14.48 -4.29 -18.49
CA ILE A 1042 -14.25 -5.71 -18.19
C ILE A 1042 -14.99 -6.18 -16.94
N ARG A 1043 -15.09 -5.32 -15.91
CA ARG A 1043 -15.75 -5.69 -14.65
C ARG A 1043 -17.19 -6.13 -14.90
N PHE A 1044 -17.95 -5.36 -15.68
CA PHE A 1044 -19.33 -5.71 -15.99
C PHE A 1044 -19.43 -6.91 -16.91
N ARG A 1045 -18.53 -7.03 -17.89
CA ARG A 1045 -18.49 -8.20 -18.78
C ARG A 1045 -18.23 -9.49 -18.01
N PHE A 1046 -17.37 -9.47 -16.99
CA PHE A 1046 -17.14 -10.63 -16.13
C PHE A 1046 -18.42 -11.06 -15.38
N TYR A 1047 -19.16 -10.11 -14.79
CA TYR A 1047 -20.45 -10.41 -14.14
C TYR A 1047 -21.52 -10.89 -15.12
N LEU A 1048 -21.58 -10.30 -16.33
CA LEU A 1048 -22.50 -10.73 -17.39
C LEU A 1048 -22.24 -12.18 -17.83
N LEU A 1049 -20.98 -12.60 -17.88
CA LEU A 1049 -20.60 -13.97 -18.26
C LEU A 1049 -20.71 -15.00 -17.13
N THR A 1050 -21.04 -14.56 -15.91
CA THR A 1050 -21.09 -15.41 -14.71
C THR A 1050 -22.47 -15.38 -14.06
N CYS A 1051 -22.82 -14.29 -13.36
CA CYS A 1051 -24.06 -14.15 -12.61
C CYS A 1051 -25.29 -13.93 -13.49
N PHE A 1052 -25.12 -13.36 -14.70
CA PHE A 1052 -26.22 -12.90 -15.56
C PHE A 1052 -26.16 -13.49 -16.97
N LEU A 1053 -25.89 -14.79 -17.05
CA LEU A 1053 -25.70 -15.53 -18.32
C LEU A 1053 -26.98 -15.58 -19.17
N ASP A 1054 -28.14 -15.52 -18.53
CA ASP A 1054 -29.46 -15.53 -19.17
C ASP A 1054 -29.78 -14.22 -19.91
N HIS A 1055 -29.03 -13.13 -19.69
CA HIS A 1055 -29.12 -11.82 -20.37
C HIS A 1055 -30.51 -11.15 -20.42
N GLU A 1056 -31.55 -11.75 -19.84
CA GLU A 1056 -32.93 -11.29 -19.93
C GLU A 1056 -33.33 -10.32 -18.81
N SER A 1057 -32.62 -10.36 -17.67
CA SER A 1057 -32.91 -9.48 -16.53
C SER A 1057 -32.65 -8.01 -16.84
N ASP A 1058 -33.43 -7.11 -16.23
CA ASP A 1058 -33.27 -5.67 -16.42
C ASP A 1058 -31.91 -5.19 -15.91
N VAL A 1059 -31.37 -5.85 -14.88
CA VAL A 1059 -30.00 -5.65 -14.38
C VAL A 1059 -28.98 -6.02 -15.45
N ALA A 1060 -29.11 -7.16 -16.12
CA ALA A 1060 -28.20 -7.56 -17.19
C ALA A 1060 -28.23 -6.57 -18.36
N LYS A 1061 -29.42 -6.10 -18.77
CA LYS A 1061 -29.58 -5.10 -19.84
C LYS A 1061 -28.93 -3.77 -19.48
N GLU A 1062 -29.07 -3.31 -18.25
CA GLU A 1062 -28.44 -2.06 -17.81
C GLU A 1062 -26.92 -2.20 -17.64
N LEU A 1063 -26.43 -3.33 -17.10
CA LEU A 1063 -24.99 -3.62 -17.05
C LEU A 1063 -24.38 -3.66 -18.46
N LEU A 1064 -25.09 -4.19 -19.44
CA LEU A 1064 -24.68 -4.18 -20.85
C LEU A 1064 -24.60 -2.75 -21.41
N ARG A 1065 -25.57 -1.88 -21.10
CA ARG A 1065 -25.54 -0.46 -21.46
C ARG A 1065 -24.39 0.29 -20.78
N LEU A 1066 -24.16 0.06 -19.49
CA LEU A 1066 -23.04 0.67 -18.75
C LEU A 1066 -21.69 0.22 -19.32
N SER A 1067 -21.55 -1.07 -19.66
CA SER A 1067 -20.37 -1.59 -20.36
C SER A 1067 -20.13 -0.86 -21.69
N SER A 1068 -21.19 -0.66 -22.49
CA SER A 1068 -21.09 0.08 -23.75
C SER A 1068 -20.69 1.55 -23.55
N ARG A 1069 -21.26 2.21 -22.54
CA ARG A 1069 -20.93 3.61 -22.23
C ARG A 1069 -19.49 3.79 -21.76
N LEU A 1070 -18.99 2.86 -20.93
CA LEU A 1070 -17.60 2.84 -20.47
C LEU A 1070 -16.63 2.57 -21.62
N SER A 1071 -16.91 1.59 -22.48
CA SER A 1071 -16.06 1.30 -23.65
C SER A 1071 -15.94 2.49 -24.61
N ASN A 1072 -16.98 3.33 -24.67
CA ASN A 1072 -16.98 4.55 -25.49
C ASN A 1072 -16.56 5.82 -24.72
N SER A 1073 -16.10 5.70 -23.48
CA SER A 1073 -15.70 6.82 -22.60
C SER A 1073 -16.77 7.91 -22.46
N THR A 1074 -18.05 7.53 -22.44
CA THR A 1074 -19.22 8.44 -22.36
C THR A 1074 -19.80 8.56 -20.95
N ILE A 1075 -19.10 8.05 -19.95
CA ILE A 1075 -19.48 8.09 -18.54
C ILE A 1075 -18.22 8.24 -17.68
N GLU A 1076 -18.27 9.13 -16.69
CA GLU A 1076 -17.18 9.30 -15.71
C GLU A 1076 -17.34 8.35 -14.51
N ASN A 1077 -16.26 8.10 -13.77
CA ASN A 1077 -16.29 7.16 -12.63
C ASN A 1077 -17.32 7.55 -11.55
N GLU A 1078 -17.54 8.84 -11.30
CA GLU A 1078 -18.53 9.32 -10.33
C GLU A 1078 -19.97 9.05 -10.79
N GLU A 1079 -20.27 9.27 -12.08
CA GLU A 1079 -21.58 8.93 -12.66
C GLU A 1079 -21.79 7.40 -12.67
N LEU A 1080 -20.72 6.63 -12.88
CA LEU A 1080 -20.75 5.18 -12.86
C LEU A 1080 -21.14 4.63 -11.48
N GLU A 1081 -20.48 5.11 -10.43
CA GLU A 1081 -20.73 4.68 -9.05
C GLU A 1081 -22.17 4.98 -8.64
N THR A 1082 -22.67 6.17 -9.00
CA THR A 1082 -24.06 6.57 -8.79
C THR A 1082 -25.06 5.61 -9.47
N ARG A 1083 -24.80 5.23 -10.73
CA ARG A 1083 -25.69 4.32 -11.48
C ARG A 1083 -25.64 2.88 -10.96
N ILE A 1084 -24.48 2.42 -10.49
CA ILE A 1084 -24.37 1.11 -9.83
C ILE A 1084 -25.18 1.11 -8.53
N HIS A 1085 -25.09 2.18 -7.73
CA HIS A 1085 -25.91 2.30 -6.51
C HIS A 1085 -27.40 2.27 -6.80
N VAL A 1086 -27.85 2.88 -7.90
CA VAL A 1086 -29.26 2.80 -8.35
C VAL A 1086 -29.66 1.39 -8.80
N LEU A 1087 -28.74 0.59 -9.34
CA LEU A 1087 -29.01 -0.80 -9.73
C LEU A 1087 -29.05 -1.78 -8.55
N ILE A 1088 -28.34 -1.46 -7.46
CA ILE A 1088 -28.29 -2.27 -6.24
C ILE A 1088 -29.52 -2.03 -5.35
N ASN A 1089 -30.05 -0.81 -5.37
CA ASN A 1089 -31.27 -0.41 -4.65
C ASN A 1089 -32.53 -0.74 -5.46
#